data_AF-A0A7C5M0U9-F1
#
_entry.id   AF-A0A7C5M0U9-F1
#
_cell.length_a   1.000
_cell.length_b   1.000
_cell.length_c   1.000
_cell.angle_alpha   90.00
_cell.angle_beta   90.00
_cell.angle_gamma   90.00
#
_symmetry.space_group_name_H-M   'P 1'
#
loop_
_entity.id
_entity.type
_entity.pdbx_description
1 polymer ?
#
loop_
_entity_poly.entity_id
_entity_poly.type
_entity_poly.pdbx_seq_one_letter_code
_entity_poly.pdbx_strand_id
1 'polypeptide(L)'
;MGRRENAQGLDLNRDFIKLESPEARSLVRAFNLWNPHLFIDTHTTNGSRHRYLLTYDVPHNPAAPESIRRYLRETMMPAVTRTLEDKDIATFYYGNFDKEYRRWDTYGNEGRYSTEYMGLRGRLSILSEAYSYAEYRDRVRATGEFVRACIDHVVANRQQVVKLLKEAEEKPAATVPLRSKVVAFDKKVTVLGYDPEDPESQTPKDFAVEFWGRFDPTLTVARPYAYVFPFDCSRVADRLRMHGIRLERLTEDVSADVLTYSARKIKRAKRPFQGHALVTAEIEAAPEDRTLPAGSYVVRTDQPLGVLAVYLLEPQSEDGLATWNFFDDRWDTGDVYPVVRVQQEVTLPTEPVDRIVPAERLTLDKTYGPKYRISFGGRPTIPSWLPEGDRYKVTFHGRQYAVSAKTGAYTLLDGTDKRDVTAALAKLPGLNEDAVRRVADEIARQLPSKRPIVVVHRNDLLVYFPDRKRASWLTATTAPEELAEMSPDGKWVAFVRNDDLYVVDMSGRERALVVSDSPNILSGKLDWVYQEELYGRGNYKAFWWSPDSQSIAFLQLDESPVHRYTVTDHIPVRQRHEITPYPKAGDPLPKVRLGIVSPMGGEPRWADLFDYSLEDLLISRVDWAPDGRRVMVQLQNRAQTWLDLCSVDARSGSVSRLFRETTPAWVSVLGPPHWLKDGSFLWLSERSGYQHIYHYSGKGELQGAVTSGEWTVQRLYGVDEEKKWVYFSGFRENNLQAHGYRVALGGGEPTRLTGDSGSHSLRFSPDFRYFFDVVSGVHRPMSVTLYETGGPRVREIMPYLDDRLKYFALHEPEFLQVPAADGEPLDAMLIRPPDFDPSRKYPVLIHVYSGPQAPTVRDAWRGTTYLWHQMLAQEGYCIWMCDNRSAS
;
A
#
# COMPACT_ATOMS: atom_id res chain seq x y z
N MET A 1 -11.17 -4.65 25.56
CA MET A 1 -10.28 -3.54 25.21
C MET A 1 -9.87 -3.65 23.75
N GLY A 2 -9.74 -2.53 23.03
CA GLY A 2 -9.25 -2.53 21.64
C GLY A 2 -7.78 -2.95 21.56
N ARG A 3 -7.35 -3.43 20.39
CA ARG A 3 -5.93 -3.70 20.11
C ARG A 3 -5.21 -2.36 19.96
N ARG A 4 -4.22 -2.08 20.82
CA ARG A 4 -3.40 -0.85 20.79
C ARG A 4 -2.27 -0.90 19.78
N GLU A 5 -1.88 -2.10 19.38
CA GLU A 5 -0.77 -2.36 18.48
C GLU A 5 -1.19 -2.22 17.01
N ASN A 6 -0.31 -1.63 16.20
CA ASN A 6 -0.44 -1.65 14.75
C ASN A 6 -0.13 -3.06 14.17
N ALA A 7 -0.16 -3.20 12.84
CA ALA A 7 0.11 -4.48 12.18
C ALA A 7 1.54 -5.03 12.42
N GLN A 8 2.47 -4.19 12.87
CA GLN A 8 3.83 -4.56 13.24
C GLN A 8 3.97 -4.95 14.72
N GLY A 9 2.89 -4.91 15.50
CA GLY A 9 2.92 -5.16 16.94
C GLY A 9 3.38 -3.97 17.78
N LEU A 10 3.46 -2.77 17.20
CA LEU A 10 3.91 -1.56 17.89
C LEU A 10 2.73 -0.80 18.48
N ASP A 11 2.79 -0.49 19.79
CA ASP A 11 1.87 0.41 20.47
C ASP A 11 2.20 1.86 20.09
N LEU A 12 1.29 2.49 19.35
CA LEU A 12 1.45 3.87 18.86
C LEU A 12 1.57 4.88 20.00
N ASN A 13 0.97 4.59 21.18
CA ASN A 13 1.08 5.42 22.38
C ASN A 13 2.40 5.19 23.15
N ARG A 14 3.35 4.43 22.58
CA ARG A 14 4.70 4.23 23.14
C ARG A 14 5.81 4.57 22.14
N ASP A 15 5.46 5.20 21.02
CA ASP A 15 6.36 5.35 19.86
C ASP A 15 6.88 6.78 19.65
N PHE A 16 6.47 7.75 20.48
CA PHE A 16 6.78 9.17 20.28
C PHE A 16 8.27 9.53 20.41
N ILE A 17 9.08 8.69 21.06
CA ILE A 17 10.55 8.83 21.14
C ILE A 17 11.25 8.07 19.99
N LYS A 18 10.86 6.83 19.73
CA LYS A 18 11.60 5.95 18.81
C LYS A 18 11.19 6.14 17.35
N LEU A 19 9.98 6.65 17.09
CA LEU A 19 9.40 6.96 15.78
C LEU A 19 9.57 5.81 14.78
N GLU A 20 9.19 4.60 15.17
CA GLU A 20 9.39 3.43 14.32
C GLU A 20 8.19 3.14 13.42
N SER A 21 6.99 3.51 13.86
CA SER A 21 5.76 3.38 13.09
C SER A 21 5.59 4.52 12.08
N PRO A 22 5.10 4.23 10.86
CA PRO A 22 4.71 5.27 9.90
C PRO A 22 3.67 6.25 10.45
N GLU A 23 2.78 5.78 11.32
CA GLU A 23 1.74 6.58 11.96
C GLU A 23 2.33 7.65 12.89
N ALA A 24 3.23 7.26 13.81
CA ALA A 24 3.88 8.22 14.71
C ALA A 24 4.75 9.22 13.94
N ARG A 25 5.49 8.77 12.92
CA ARG A 25 6.27 9.66 12.04
C ARG A 25 5.40 10.69 11.34
N SER A 26 4.25 10.26 10.81
CA SER A 26 3.32 11.15 10.11
C SER A 26 2.74 12.19 11.06
N LEU A 27 2.38 11.78 12.28
CA LEU A 27 1.86 12.67 13.31
C LEU A 27 2.94 13.68 13.76
N VAL A 28 4.16 13.23 14.03
CA VAL A 28 5.27 14.12 14.41
C VAL A 28 5.66 15.04 13.25
N ARG A 29 5.60 14.59 12.00
CA ARG A 29 5.77 15.46 10.83
C ARG A 29 4.72 16.58 10.79
N ALA A 30 3.46 16.26 11.10
CA ALA A 30 2.42 17.28 11.24
C ALA A 30 2.74 18.25 12.37
N PHE A 31 3.26 17.77 13.51
CA PHE A 31 3.71 18.65 14.60
C PHE A 31 4.89 19.53 14.22
N ASN A 32 5.82 19.05 13.41
CA ASN A 32 6.95 19.84 12.93
C ASN A 32 6.51 20.95 11.97
N LEU A 33 5.54 20.65 11.09
CA LEU A 33 5.03 21.61 10.10
C LEU A 33 4.07 22.63 10.70
N TRP A 34 3.17 22.20 11.59
CA TRP A 34 2.11 23.04 12.13
C TRP A 34 2.44 23.65 13.49
N ASN A 35 3.24 22.95 14.31
CA ASN A 35 3.69 23.38 15.64
C ASN A 35 2.55 23.90 16.54
N PRO A 36 1.57 23.04 16.90
CA PRO A 36 0.34 23.49 17.56
C PRO A 36 0.59 24.07 18.95
N HIS A 37 -0.10 25.15 19.29
CA HIS A 37 -0.07 25.74 20.64
C HIS A 37 -0.70 24.82 21.71
N LEU A 38 -1.76 24.08 21.33
CA LEU A 38 -2.50 23.15 22.18
C LEU A 38 -2.65 21.79 21.48
N PHE A 39 -2.28 20.73 22.18
CA PHE A 39 -2.52 19.34 21.80
C PHE A 39 -3.40 18.67 22.86
N ILE A 40 -4.47 18.00 22.43
CA ILE A 40 -5.36 17.24 23.32
C ILE A 40 -5.37 15.79 22.83
N ASP A 41 -4.90 14.89 23.68
CA ASP A 41 -4.90 13.46 23.41
C ASP A 41 -6.12 12.79 24.05
N THR A 42 -7.08 12.40 23.22
CA THR A 42 -8.36 11.84 23.67
C THR A 42 -8.31 10.31 23.71
N HIS A 43 -8.46 9.75 24.90
CA HIS A 43 -8.42 8.32 25.18
C HIS A 43 -9.72 7.82 25.82
N THR A 44 -9.86 6.49 25.80
CA THR A 44 -10.83 5.79 26.62
C THR A 44 -10.10 4.72 27.43
N THR A 45 -10.25 4.78 28.75
CA THR A 45 -9.56 3.93 29.72
C THR A 45 -10.51 3.02 30.48
N ASN A 46 -9.96 1.95 31.04
CA ASN A 46 -10.62 1.00 31.94
C ASN A 46 -9.97 1.01 33.33
N GLY A 47 -9.41 2.17 33.75
CA GLY A 47 -8.75 2.37 35.05
C GLY A 47 -9.63 2.08 36.27
N SER A 48 -9.23 2.57 37.44
CA SER A 48 -10.01 2.36 38.67
C SER A 48 -11.46 2.86 38.51
N ARG A 49 -12.39 2.20 39.18
CA ARG A 49 -13.82 2.56 39.10
C ARG A 49 -14.10 3.71 40.06
N HIS A 50 -14.65 4.81 39.55
CA HIS A 50 -14.93 6.02 40.32
C HIS A 50 -16.06 6.85 39.66
N ARG A 51 -16.48 7.94 40.31
CA ARG A 51 -17.66 8.71 39.89
C ARG A 51 -17.39 9.77 38.81
N TYR A 52 -16.14 10.01 38.43
CA TYR A 52 -15.82 10.88 37.29
C TYR A 52 -16.15 10.20 35.95
N LEU A 53 -16.83 10.93 35.06
CA LEU A 53 -17.08 10.48 33.68
C LEU A 53 -15.83 10.60 32.79
N LEU A 54 -14.99 11.58 33.12
CA LEU A 54 -13.76 11.92 32.42
C LEU A 54 -12.74 12.39 33.46
N THR A 55 -11.52 11.88 33.36
CA THR A 55 -10.36 12.46 34.02
C THR A 55 -9.42 13.02 32.97
N TYR A 56 -8.51 13.88 33.37
CA TYR A 56 -7.55 14.49 32.46
C TYR A 56 -6.18 14.52 33.08
N ASP A 57 -5.15 14.74 32.27
CA ASP A 57 -3.85 15.04 32.82
C ASP A 57 -3.06 16.02 31.97
N VAL A 58 -2.01 16.57 32.55
CA VAL A 58 -1.10 17.55 31.91
C VAL A 58 0.31 16.95 31.86
N PRO A 59 1.34 17.59 31.29
CA PRO A 59 2.69 17.03 31.33
C PRO A 59 3.29 17.08 32.74
N HIS A 60 3.95 16.00 33.14
CA HIS A 60 4.55 15.81 34.45
C HIS A 60 6.06 15.85 34.39
N ASN A 61 6.63 15.54 33.22
CA ASN A 61 8.06 15.45 33.03
C ASN A 61 8.73 16.76 33.46
N PRO A 62 9.63 16.72 34.45
CA PRO A 62 10.20 17.94 34.99
C PRO A 62 11.11 18.67 34.01
N ALA A 63 11.51 18.06 32.89
CA ALA A 63 12.19 18.73 31.79
C ALA A 63 11.25 19.59 30.91
N ALA A 64 9.93 19.35 30.93
CA ALA A 64 8.99 20.25 30.30
C ALA A 64 8.99 21.62 31.01
N PRO A 65 8.89 22.76 30.27
CA PRO A 65 9.00 24.09 30.86
C PRO A 65 8.06 24.29 32.05
N GLU A 66 8.63 24.68 33.19
CA GLU A 66 7.89 24.85 34.45
C GLU A 66 6.74 25.86 34.29
N SER A 67 6.97 26.94 33.54
CA SER A 67 5.95 27.96 33.26
C SER A 67 4.71 27.36 32.59
N ILE A 68 4.89 26.42 31.66
CA ILE A 68 3.81 25.71 30.96
C ILE A 68 3.10 24.74 31.91
N ARG A 69 3.86 23.90 32.62
CA ARG A 69 3.29 22.92 33.56
C ARG A 69 2.47 23.63 34.65
N ARG A 70 2.98 24.73 35.18
CA ARG A 70 2.29 25.56 36.18
C ARG A 70 1.03 26.20 35.63
N TYR A 71 1.09 26.81 34.44
CA TYR A 71 -0.10 27.40 33.79
C TYR A 71 -1.20 26.35 33.58
N LEU A 72 -0.85 25.18 33.06
CA LEU A 72 -1.81 24.09 32.87
C LEU A 72 -2.43 23.67 34.21
N ARG A 73 -1.59 23.39 35.22
CA ARG A 73 -2.04 22.82 36.49
C ARG A 73 -2.80 23.79 37.40
N GLU A 74 -2.36 25.05 37.45
CA GLU A 74 -2.85 26.05 38.40
C GLU A 74 -3.83 27.06 37.79
N THR A 75 -3.84 27.22 36.46
CA THR A 75 -4.68 28.23 35.79
C THR A 75 -5.71 27.59 34.86
N MET A 76 -5.27 26.87 33.83
CA MET A 76 -6.15 26.38 32.77
C MET A 76 -7.07 25.25 33.26
N MET A 77 -6.51 24.18 33.81
CA MET A 77 -7.31 23.02 34.21
C MET A 77 -8.31 23.31 35.33
N PRO A 78 -8.00 24.12 36.36
CA PRO A 78 -9.00 24.54 37.33
C PRO A 78 -10.14 25.39 36.74
N ALA A 79 -9.88 26.16 35.68
CA ALA A 79 -10.95 26.88 34.97
C ALA A 79 -11.81 25.92 34.13
N VAL A 80 -11.18 25.00 33.40
CA VAL A 80 -11.87 23.98 32.60
C VAL A 80 -12.74 23.07 33.47
N THR A 81 -12.24 22.63 34.63
CA THR A 81 -13.00 21.82 35.59
C THR A 81 -14.26 22.55 36.04
N ARG A 82 -14.18 23.83 36.43
CA ARG A 82 -15.36 24.62 36.81
C ARG A 82 -16.39 24.72 35.68
N THR A 83 -15.94 24.95 34.45
CA THR A 83 -16.83 24.98 33.27
C THR A 83 -17.54 23.66 33.01
N LEU A 84 -16.94 22.52 33.36
CA LEU A 84 -17.56 21.20 33.23
C LEU A 84 -18.48 20.87 34.42
N GLU A 85 -18.12 21.32 35.62
CA GLU A 85 -18.99 21.23 36.80
C GLU A 85 -20.32 21.98 36.57
N ASP A 86 -20.29 23.15 35.93
CA ASP A 86 -21.50 23.90 35.51
C ASP A 86 -22.41 23.13 34.53
N LYS A 87 -21.91 22.02 33.97
CA LYS A 87 -22.61 21.14 33.04
C LYS A 87 -22.91 19.76 33.63
N ASP A 88 -22.77 19.61 34.95
CA ASP A 88 -22.91 18.35 35.68
C ASP A 88 -21.92 17.27 35.22
N ILE A 89 -20.70 17.67 34.84
CA ILE A 89 -19.62 16.75 34.44
C ILE A 89 -18.47 16.89 35.44
N ALA A 90 -18.47 16.03 36.46
CA ALA A 90 -17.36 15.95 37.40
C ALA A 90 -16.09 15.43 36.69
N THR A 91 -15.00 16.17 36.81
CA THR A 91 -13.68 15.81 36.28
C THR A 91 -12.60 16.00 37.33
N PHE A 92 -11.51 15.25 37.21
CA PHE A 92 -10.34 15.38 38.08
C PHE A 92 -9.08 14.94 37.35
N TYR A 93 -7.92 15.17 37.97
CA TYR A 93 -6.65 14.66 37.44
C TYR A 93 -6.67 13.13 37.36
N TYR A 94 -6.14 12.60 36.28
CA TYR A 94 -6.05 11.17 36.02
C TYR A 94 -5.26 10.48 37.12
N GLY A 95 -5.74 9.30 37.49
CA GLY A 95 -5.05 8.41 38.41
C GLY A 95 -5.87 7.16 38.69
N ASN A 96 -5.28 6.27 39.47
CA ASN A 96 -5.91 5.02 39.91
C ASN A 96 -5.80 4.90 41.43
N PHE A 97 -6.81 4.30 42.07
CA PHE A 97 -6.72 3.95 43.48
C PHE A 97 -5.68 2.84 43.69
N ASP A 98 -4.90 2.94 44.76
CA ASP A 98 -4.23 1.77 45.34
C ASP A 98 -5.25 0.81 45.97
N LYS A 99 -4.78 -0.36 46.40
CA LYS A 99 -5.66 -1.41 46.93
C LYS A 99 -6.39 -0.98 48.20
N GLU A 100 -5.76 -0.12 49.01
CA GLU A 100 -6.30 0.38 50.27
C GLU A 100 -7.12 1.68 50.14
N TYR A 101 -7.30 2.22 48.94
CA TYR A 101 -7.96 3.51 48.69
C TYR A 101 -7.35 4.67 49.52
N ARG A 102 -6.03 4.65 49.69
CA ARG A 102 -5.23 5.68 50.39
C ARG A 102 -4.42 6.54 49.42
N ARG A 103 -4.14 6.03 48.23
CA ARG A 103 -3.36 6.72 47.18
C ARG A 103 -4.12 6.82 45.87
N TRP A 104 -3.84 7.92 45.16
CA TRP A 104 -4.26 8.16 43.79
C TRP A 104 -3.00 8.28 42.93
N ASP A 105 -2.69 7.25 42.15
CA ASP A 105 -1.44 7.15 41.37
C ASP A 105 -1.67 7.49 39.90
N THR A 106 -0.92 8.46 39.36
CA THR A 106 -0.92 8.76 37.92
C THR A 106 0.02 7.83 37.12
N TYR A 107 0.09 8.01 35.80
CA TYR A 107 0.99 7.30 34.89
C TYR A 107 2.41 7.90 34.90
N GLY A 108 3.36 7.21 34.26
CA GLY A 108 4.75 7.64 34.23
C GLY A 108 5.00 8.91 33.40
N ASN A 109 6.14 9.57 33.64
CA ASN A 109 6.51 10.84 33.02
C ASN A 109 7.39 10.69 31.77
N GLU A 110 7.52 9.47 31.23
CA GLU A 110 8.43 9.18 30.13
C GLU A 110 7.99 9.83 28.81
N GLY A 111 8.96 10.31 28.02
CA GLY A 111 8.69 11.00 26.75
C GLY A 111 7.99 10.16 25.67
N ARG A 112 7.87 8.84 25.84
CA ARG A 112 7.12 7.93 24.96
C ARG A 112 5.61 8.20 24.94
N TYR A 113 5.08 8.84 25.98
CA TYR A 113 3.68 9.26 26.04
C TYR A 113 3.52 10.58 25.29
N SER A 114 2.52 10.66 24.41
CA SER A 114 2.21 11.85 23.60
C SER A 114 2.15 13.15 24.41
N THR A 115 1.53 13.11 25.61
CA THR A 115 1.36 14.27 26.48
C THR A 115 2.68 14.77 27.03
N GLU A 116 3.52 13.85 27.50
CA GLU A 116 4.86 14.15 27.99
C GLU A 116 5.77 14.61 26.85
N TYR A 117 5.69 13.95 25.69
CA TYR A 117 6.41 14.32 24.47
C TYR A 117 6.12 15.76 24.03
N MET A 118 4.85 16.15 23.96
CA MET A 118 4.47 17.52 23.58
C MET A 118 4.86 18.54 24.66
N GLY A 119 4.86 18.13 25.94
CA GLY A 119 5.43 18.91 27.04
C GLY A 119 6.93 19.18 26.87
N LEU A 120 7.73 18.16 26.52
CA LEU A 120 9.17 18.27 26.23
C LEU A 120 9.46 19.20 25.03
N ARG A 121 8.49 19.34 24.12
CA ARG A 121 8.53 20.28 22.99
C ARG A 121 8.07 21.70 23.33
N GLY A 122 7.75 21.96 24.60
CA GLY A 122 7.31 23.26 25.08
C GLY A 122 5.92 23.67 24.58
N ARG A 123 4.99 22.71 24.43
CA ARG A 123 3.59 22.99 24.02
C ARG A 123 2.59 22.67 25.12
N LEU A 124 1.42 23.31 25.08
CA LEU A 124 0.32 22.93 25.96
C LEU A 124 -0.19 21.56 25.51
N SER A 125 -0.19 20.60 26.42
CA SER A 125 -0.62 19.25 26.12
C SER A 125 -1.53 18.72 27.21
N ILE A 126 -2.59 18.00 26.82
CA ILE A 126 -3.60 17.52 27.75
C ILE A 126 -3.99 16.10 27.37
N LEU A 127 -3.89 15.18 28.31
CA LEU A 127 -4.52 13.86 28.23
C LEU A 127 -5.99 13.99 28.65
N SER A 128 -6.90 13.39 27.91
CA SER A 128 -8.32 13.26 28.25
C SER A 128 -8.68 11.78 28.30
N GLU A 129 -9.15 11.28 29.44
CA GLU A 129 -9.47 9.87 29.65
C GLU A 129 -10.94 9.69 30.02
N ALA A 130 -11.74 9.24 29.05
CA ALA A 130 -13.13 8.85 29.29
C ALA A 130 -13.20 7.39 29.74
N TYR A 131 -14.11 7.05 30.65
CA TYR A 131 -14.10 5.72 31.28
C TYR A 131 -15.02 4.72 30.60
N SER A 132 -14.50 3.55 30.25
CA SER A 132 -15.22 2.53 29.47
C SER A 132 -16.47 1.97 30.14
N TYR A 133 -16.59 2.12 31.47
CA TYR A 133 -17.77 1.74 32.24
C TYR A 133 -18.93 2.75 32.15
N ALA A 134 -18.69 3.97 31.65
CA ALA A 134 -19.75 4.94 31.36
C ALA A 134 -20.39 4.63 30.00
N GLU A 135 -21.68 4.97 29.88
CA GLU A 135 -22.44 4.83 28.63
C GLU A 135 -21.77 5.57 27.47
N TYR A 136 -21.81 5.00 26.26
CA TYR A 136 -21.12 5.57 25.11
C TYR A 136 -21.53 7.02 24.83
N ARG A 137 -22.83 7.33 24.96
CA ARG A 137 -23.37 8.69 24.81
C ARG A 137 -22.71 9.67 25.80
N ASP A 138 -22.55 9.27 27.05
CA ASP A 138 -22.00 10.12 28.09
C ASP A 138 -20.50 10.33 27.91
N ARG A 139 -19.77 9.30 27.47
CA ARG A 139 -18.36 9.44 27.08
C ARG A 139 -18.16 10.45 25.96
N VAL A 140 -18.98 10.37 24.91
CA VAL A 140 -18.93 11.30 23.77
C VAL A 140 -19.28 12.71 24.21
N ARG A 141 -20.32 12.88 25.03
CA ARG A 141 -20.70 14.18 25.61
C ARG A 141 -19.57 14.76 26.44
N ALA A 142 -19.06 14.01 27.42
CA ALA A 142 -18.02 14.47 28.34
C ALA A 142 -16.74 14.87 27.60
N THR A 143 -16.28 14.03 26.68
CA THR A 143 -15.08 14.32 25.86
C THR A 143 -15.30 15.55 24.98
N GLY A 144 -16.47 15.67 24.32
CA GLY A 144 -16.79 16.81 23.46
C GLY A 144 -16.87 18.14 24.22
N GLU A 145 -17.50 18.15 25.39
CA GLU A 145 -17.54 19.35 26.25
C GLU A 145 -16.16 19.69 26.81
N PHE A 146 -15.36 18.70 27.20
CA PHE A 146 -13.99 18.89 27.69
C PHE A 146 -13.09 19.54 26.63
N VAL A 147 -13.09 18.99 25.41
CA VAL A 147 -12.33 19.54 24.29
C VAL A 147 -12.76 20.97 23.98
N ARG A 148 -14.07 21.24 23.95
CA ARG A 148 -14.60 22.59 23.71
C ARG A 148 -14.16 23.56 24.80
N ALA A 149 -14.28 23.19 26.07
CA ALA A 149 -13.88 24.04 27.20
C ALA A 149 -12.37 24.37 27.17
N CYS A 150 -11.52 23.41 26.80
CA CYS A 150 -10.08 23.65 26.63
C CYS A 150 -9.80 24.66 25.50
N ILE A 151 -10.46 24.49 24.35
CA ILE A 151 -10.31 25.39 23.20
C ILE A 151 -10.81 26.80 23.55
N ASP A 152 -11.99 26.91 24.16
CA ASP A 152 -12.60 28.18 24.56
C ASP A 152 -11.69 28.93 25.55
N HIS A 153 -11.11 28.22 26.52
CA HIS A 153 -10.14 28.81 27.46
C HIS A 153 -8.91 29.36 26.74
N VAL A 154 -8.32 28.59 25.82
CA VAL A 154 -7.14 29.05 25.06
C VAL A 154 -7.47 30.23 24.16
N VAL A 155 -8.64 30.25 23.51
CA VAL A 155 -9.08 31.36 22.66
C VAL A 155 -9.31 32.64 23.47
N ALA A 156 -9.95 32.50 24.64
CA ALA A 156 -10.17 33.60 25.57
C ALA A 156 -8.84 34.18 26.09
N ASN A 157 -7.83 33.34 26.32
CA ASN A 157 -6.53 33.71 26.87
C ASN A 157 -5.39 33.74 25.82
N ARG A 158 -5.73 33.88 24.53
CA ARG A 158 -4.78 33.68 23.41
C ARG A 158 -3.48 34.48 23.52
N GLN A 159 -3.55 35.73 23.98
CA GLN A 159 -2.36 36.59 24.11
C GLN A 159 -1.42 36.07 25.20
N GLN A 160 -1.96 35.63 26.34
CA GLN A 160 -1.19 35.04 27.42
C GLN A 160 -0.56 33.71 27.00
N VAL A 161 -1.33 32.85 26.32
CA VAL A 161 -0.84 31.54 25.82
C VAL A 161 0.28 31.72 24.81
N VAL A 162 0.12 32.60 23.81
CA VAL A 162 1.17 32.86 22.81
C VAL A 162 2.42 33.41 23.48
N LYS A 163 2.28 34.35 24.42
CA LYS A 163 3.42 34.90 25.17
C LYS A 163 4.13 33.82 25.99
N LEU A 164 3.38 33.00 26.73
CA LEU A 164 3.92 31.92 27.56
C LEU A 164 4.75 30.94 26.74
N LEU A 165 4.21 30.50 25.60
CA LEU A 165 4.88 29.53 24.72
C LEU A 165 6.12 30.13 24.05
N LYS A 166 6.05 31.40 23.65
CA LYS A 166 7.20 32.12 23.10
C LYS A 166 8.32 32.31 24.13
N GLU A 167 7.98 32.69 25.37
CA GLU A 167 8.96 32.83 26.44
C GLU A 167 9.64 31.49 26.80
N ALA A 168 8.89 30.39 26.79
CA ALA A 168 9.45 29.05 27.01
C ALA A 168 10.44 28.63 25.90
N GLU A 169 10.25 29.14 24.68
CA GLU A 169 11.12 28.89 23.52
C GLU A 169 12.37 29.79 23.53
N GLU A 170 12.21 31.07 23.85
CA GLU A 170 13.30 32.07 23.85
C GLU A 170 14.19 32.02 25.11
N LYS A 171 13.67 31.50 26.23
CA LYS A 171 14.40 31.39 27.50
C LYS A 171 14.54 29.92 27.91
N PRO A 172 15.34 29.14 27.19
CA PRO A 172 15.53 27.73 27.50
C PRO A 172 16.08 27.52 28.93
N ALA A 173 15.62 26.46 29.59
CA ALA A 173 16.14 26.08 30.90
C ALA A 173 17.65 25.78 30.82
N ALA A 174 18.43 26.37 31.73
CA ALA A 174 19.87 26.16 31.86
C ALA A 174 20.24 24.72 32.27
N THR A 175 19.28 23.99 32.85
CA THR A 175 19.44 22.60 33.26
C THR A 175 18.27 21.75 32.76
N VAL A 176 18.52 20.48 32.45
CA VAL A 176 17.52 19.52 31.98
C VAL A 176 17.49 18.30 32.90
N PRO A 177 16.37 18.05 33.60
CA PRO A 177 16.11 16.79 34.28
C PRO A 177 16.13 15.60 33.32
N LEU A 178 16.88 14.55 33.66
CA LEU A 178 16.99 13.32 32.85
C LEU A 178 16.25 12.14 33.47
N ARG A 179 16.11 12.16 34.80
CA ARG A 179 15.42 11.14 35.58
C ARG A 179 14.64 11.81 36.68
N SER A 180 13.51 11.22 37.03
CA SER A 180 12.70 11.69 38.13
C SER A 180 12.20 10.54 39.00
N LYS A 181 11.55 10.89 40.11
CA LYS A 181 10.78 9.95 40.92
C LYS A 181 9.40 10.53 41.20
N VAL A 182 8.38 9.69 41.18
CA VAL A 182 7.04 10.08 41.60
C VAL A 182 7.01 10.29 43.11
N VAL A 183 6.37 11.37 43.53
CA VAL A 183 6.13 11.74 44.93
C VAL A 183 4.70 12.28 45.09
N ALA A 184 4.20 12.24 46.32
CA ALA A 184 2.90 12.83 46.63
C ALA A 184 2.94 14.36 46.55
N PHE A 185 1.79 14.96 46.21
CA PHE A 185 1.50 16.36 46.48
C PHE A 185 1.29 16.59 47.99
N ASP A 186 1.60 17.78 48.47
CA ASP A 186 1.60 18.11 49.92
C ASP A 186 0.22 17.98 50.58
N LYS A 187 -0.84 18.18 49.81
CA LYS A 187 -2.22 18.14 50.30
C LYS A 187 -2.91 16.88 49.79
N LYS A 188 -3.59 16.19 50.71
CA LYS A 188 -4.57 15.16 50.33
C LYS A 188 -5.68 15.78 49.50
N VAL A 189 -6.19 15.00 48.57
CA VAL A 189 -7.30 15.38 47.69
C VAL A 189 -8.49 14.46 47.95
N THR A 190 -9.68 14.98 47.71
CA THR A 190 -10.91 14.18 47.77
C THR A 190 -11.17 13.60 46.39
N VAL A 191 -11.16 12.27 46.29
CA VAL A 191 -11.47 11.53 45.06
C VAL A 191 -12.85 10.88 45.21
N LEU A 192 -13.72 11.13 44.24
CA LEU A 192 -15.10 10.63 44.24
C LEU A 192 -15.12 9.16 43.83
N GLY A 193 -15.33 8.24 44.76
CA GLY A 193 -15.36 6.80 44.51
C GLY A 193 -16.72 6.14 44.80
N TYR A 194 -16.67 4.82 44.87
CA TYR A 194 -17.77 3.94 45.30
C TYR A 194 -17.30 3.13 46.50
N ASP A 195 -18.23 2.62 47.31
CA ASP A 195 -17.87 1.75 48.44
C ASP A 195 -17.21 0.45 47.95
N PRO A 196 -15.94 0.17 48.34
CA PRO A 196 -15.25 -1.05 47.92
C PRO A 196 -15.81 -2.33 48.55
N GLU A 197 -16.55 -2.22 49.66
CA GLU A 197 -17.16 -3.38 50.34
C GLU A 197 -18.43 -3.88 49.64
N ASP A 198 -19.05 -3.02 48.80
CA ASP A 198 -20.21 -3.37 47.98
C ASP A 198 -20.07 -2.80 46.54
N PRO A 199 -19.22 -3.42 45.70
CA PRO A 199 -18.91 -2.91 44.36
C PRO A 199 -20.10 -2.94 43.39
N GLU A 200 -21.16 -3.71 43.71
CA GLU A 200 -22.34 -3.88 42.86
C GLU A 200 -23.39 -2.79 43.11
N SER A 201 -23.56 -2.31 44.35
CA SER A 201 -24.57 -1.29 44.68
C SER A 201 -24.25 0.11 44.15
N GLN A 202 -23.01 0.36 43.71
CA GLN A 202 -22.55 1.70 43.28
C GLN A 202 -22.82 2.79 44.33
N THR A 203 -22.77 2.42 45.61
CA THR A 203 -22.99 3.35 46.71
C THR A 203 -21.87 4.42 46.72
N PRO A 204 -22.20 5.73 46.61
CA PRO A 204 -21.19 6.79 46.58
C PRO A 204 -20.37 6.89 47.87
N LYS A 205 -19.04 7.02 47.74
CA LYS A 205 -18.13 7.23 48.87
C LYS A 205 -16.94 8.09 48.45
N ASP A 206 -16.61 9.09 49.26
CA ASP A 206 -15.50 10.00 48.99
C ASP A 206 -14.27 9.62 49.79
N PHE A 207 -13.12 9.62 49.12
CA PHE A 207 -11.86 9.17 49.70
C PHE A 207 -10.88 10.34 49.79
N ALA A 208 -10.39 10.61 50.99
CA ALA A 208 -9.29 11.55 51.21
C ALA A 208 -7.96 10.81 51.03
N VAL A 209 -7.33 10.98 49.86
CA VAL A 209 -6.15 10.22 49.42
C VAL A 209 -4.92 11.10 49.19
N GLU A 210 -3.75 10.50 49.28
CA GLU A 210 -2.50 11.11 48.80
C GLU A 210 -2.47 11.07 47.27
N PHE A 211 -2.30 12.21 46.61
CA PHE A 211 -2.17 12.25 45.16
C PHE A 211 -0.70 12.11 44.75
N TRP A 212 -0.34 10.97 44.18
CA TRP A 212 0.99 10.65 43.66
C TRP A 212 1.07 10.98 42.18
N GLY A 213 1.32 12.26 41.89
CA GLY A 213 1.45 12.78 40.53
C GLY A 213 2.43 13.95 40.38
N ARG A 214 3.30 14.17 41.37
CA ARG A 214 4.41 15.12 41.28
C ARG A 214 5.69 14.33 40.97
N PHE A 215 6.49 14.80 40.03
CA PHE A 215 7.74 14.13 39.64
C PHE A 215 8.93 15.04 39.98
N ASP A 216 9.71 14.63 40.97
CA ASP A 216 10.87 15.37 41.43
C ASP A 216 12.14 14.86 40.72
N PRO A 217 12.97 15.76 40.13
CA PRO A 217 14.22 15.36 39.50
C PRO A 217 15.13 14.59 40.45
N THR A 218 15.69 13.48 39.96
CA THR A 218 16.73 12.69 40.66
C THR A 218 18.08 12.77 39.95
N LEU A 219 18.09 13.11 38.67
CA LEU A 219 19.28 13.40 37.89
C LEU A 219 18.98 14.60 36.99
N THR A 220 19.85 15.61 37.03
CA THR A 220 19.74 16.82 36.22
C THR A 220 21.11 17.15 35.66
N VAL A 221 21.15 17.65 34.43
CA VAL A 221 22.40 18.03 33.75
C VAL A 221 22.34 19.47 33.29
N ALA A 222 23.48 20.16 33.29
CA ALA A 222 23.59 21.45 32.64
C ALA A 222 23.36 21.28 31.13
N ARG A 223 22.62 22.19 30.51
CA ARG A 223 22.44 22.22 29.06
C ARG A 223 23.80 22.51 28.41
N PRO A 224 24.36 21.61 27.59
CA PRO A 224 25.62 21.86 26.89
C PRO A 224 25.42 22.82 25.73
N TYR A 225 26.49 23.45 25.24
CA TYR A 225 26.46 24.23 24.01
C TYR A 225 26.01 23.37 22.81
N ALA A 226 26.62 22.19 22.64
CA ALA A 226 26.26 21.24 21.60
C ALA A 226 26.54 19.79 22.00
N TYR A 227 25.92 18.85 21.29
CA TYR A 227 26.36 17.46 21.25
C TYR A 227 27.04 17.17 19.92
N VAL A 228 28.07 16.34 19.95
CA VAL A 228 28.75 15.87 18.74
C VAL A 228 28.83 14.35 18.78
N PHE A 229 28.54 13.69 17.64
CA PHE A 229 28.61 12.23 17.54
C PHE A 229 29.00 11.76 16.13
N PRO A 230 29.58 10.55 15.99
CA PRO A 230 30.10 10.04 14.73
C PRO A 230 29.10 10.02 13.56
N PHE A 231 29.61 10.20 12.34
CA PHE A 231 28.81 10.23 11.10
C PHE A 231 28.12 8.90 10.79
N ASP A 232 28.66 7.79 11.28
CA ASP A 232 28.13 6.44 11.08
C ASP A 232 27.01 6.08 12.06
N CYS A 233 26.70 6.94 13.04
CA CYS A 233 25.49 6.91 13.86
C CYS A 233 24.26 7.48 13.10
N SER A 234 24.16 7.24 11.78
CA SER A 234 23.13 7.80 10.90
C SER A 234 21.70 7.47 11.34
N ARG A 235 21.51 6.33 12.02
CA ARG A 235 20.23 5.91 12.59
C ARG A 235 19.75 6.91 13.66
N VAL A 236 20.64 7.34 14.55
CA VAL A 236 20.39 8.33 15.61
C VAL A 236 20.11 9.69 15.01
N ALA A 237 20.94 10.12 14.06
CA ALA A 237 20.72 11.37 13.32
C ALA A 237 19.32 11.40 12.69
N ASP A 238 18.83 10.30 12.10
CA ASP A 238 17.52 10.32 11.46
C ASP A 238 16.38 10.43 12.45
N ARG A 239 16.51 9.82 13.64
CA ARG A 239 15.48 9.95 14.68
C ARG A 239 15.39 11.40 15.13
N LEU A 240 16.54 12.03 15.41
CA LEU A 240 16.60 13.45 15.77
C LEU A 240 15.97 14.35 14.68
N ARG A 241 16.33 14.12 13.40
CA ARG A 241 15.75 14.87 12.27
C ARG A 241 14.24 14.65 12.14
N MET A 242 13.75 13.43 12.35
CA MET A 242 12.32 13.13 12.34
C MET A 242 11.56 13.86 13.46
N HIS A 243 12.18 14.06 14.62
CA HIS A 243 11.62 14.92 15.67
C HIS A 243 11.61 16.41 15.29
N GLY A 244 12.28 16.82 14.22
CA GLY A 244 12.45 18.21 13.81
C GLY A 244 13.66 18.90 14.46
N ILE A 245 14.56 18.14 15.10
CA ILE A 245 15.81 18.69 15.67
C ILE A 245 16.76 19.01 14.52
N ARG A 246 17.27 20.25 14.51
CA ARG A 246 18.26 20.70 13.52
C ARG A 246 19.57 19.99 13.75
N LEU A 247 20.10 19.42 12.68
CA LEU A 247 21.38 18.71 12.62
C LEU A 247 22.33 19.47 11.71
N GLU A 248 23.57 19.52 12.15
CA GLU A 248 24.71 20.08 11.45
C GLU A 248 25.76 18.98 11.25
N ARG A 249 26.68 19.17 10.31
CA ARG A 249 27.81 18.27 10.06
C ARG A 249 29.11 19.07 10.08
N LEU A 250 30.11 18.59 10.81
CA LEU A 250 31.45 19.20 10.78
C LEU A 250 32.05 19.08 9.39
N THR A 251 32.59 20.18 8.88
CA THR A 251 33.23 20.25 7.56
C THR A 251 34.72 19.94 7.59
N GLU A 252 35.34 20.05 8.77
CA GLU A 252 36.75 19.74 9.04
C GLU A 252 36.91 19.20 10.47
N ASP A 253 38.10 18.67 10.78
CA ASP A 253 38.44 18.20 12.13
C ASP A 253 38.55 19.39 13.10
N VAL A 254 38.00 19.25 14.31
CA VAL A 254 38.01 20.31 15.34
C VAL A 254 38.44 19.76 16.68
N SER A 255 39.46 20.35 17.31
CA SER A 255 39.78 20.10 18.71
C SER A 255 38.88 20.92 19.62
N ALA A 256 38.22 20.27 20.57
CA ALA A 256 37.36 20.94 21.54
C ALA A 256 37.43 20.25 22.91
N ASP A 257 37.32 21.05 23.97
CA ASP A 257 37.08 20.55 25.32
C ASP A 257 35.68 19.95 25.40
N VAL A 258 35.62 18.63 25.57
CA VAL A 258 34.37 17.88 25.63
C VAL A 258 34.23 17.12 26.94
N LEU A 259 33.00 16.78 27.29
CA LEU A 259 32.70 15.79 28.32
C LEU A 259 32.38 14.46 27.64
N THR A 260 33.16 13.43 27.95
CA THR A 260 32.94 12.06 27.48
C THR A 260 32.34 11.19 28.60
N TYR A 261 31.69 10.09 28.23
CA TYR A 261 31.05 9.18 29.17
C TYR A 261 31.58 7.76 29.02
N SER A 262 32.28 7.25 30.02
CA SER A 262 32.66 5.84 30.07
C SER A 262 31.57 5.03 30.75
N ALA A 263 31.12 3.94 30.12
CA ALA A 263 30.13 3.05 30.69
C ALA A 263 30.77 2.12 31.74
N ARG A 264 30.58 2.43 33.03
CA ARG A 264 30.99 1.53 34.11
C ARG A 264 30.16 0.25 34.14
N LYS A 265 28.88 0.36 33.78
CA LYS A 265 27.96 -0.77 33.72
C LYS A 265 26.74 -0.46 32.85
N ILE A 266 26.38 -1.38 31.96
CA ILE A 266 25.16 -1.34 31.17
C ILE A 266 24.28 -2.54 31.54
N LYS A 267 23.02 -2.26 31.86
CA LYS A 267 22.01 -3.28 32.16
C LYS A 267 20.91 -3.24 31.12
N ARG A 268 20.67 -4.37 30.46
CA ARG A 268 19.57 -4.56 29.51
C ARG A 268 18.39 -5.29 30.15
N ALA A 269 17.17 -4.86 29.84
CA ALA A 269 15.97 -5.53 30.30
C ALA A 269 15.86 -6.95 29.71
N LYS A 270 15.60 -7.95 30.56
CA LYS A 270 15.49 -9.36 30.12
C LYS A 270 14.30 -9.60 29.18
N ARG A 271 13.21 -8.85 29.37
CA ARG A 271 12.02 -8.93 28.54
C ARG A 271 12.00 -7.73 27.59
N PRO A 272 11.96 -7.95 26.27
CA PRO A 272 11.82 -6.87 25.32
C PRO A 272 10.51 -6.09 25.55
N PHE A 273 10.59 -4.78 25.40
CA PHE A 273 9.45 -3.87 25.40
C PHE A 273 9.37 -3.19 24.03
N GLN A 274 8.25 -3.38 23.32
CA GLN A 274 8.06 -2.80 21.97
C GLN A 274 9.17 -3.18 20.97
N GLY A 275 9.79 -4.35 21.12
CA GLY A 275 10.92 -4.80 20.28
C GLY A 275 12.32 -4.42 20.79
N HIS A 276 12.42 -3.65 21.88
CA HIS A 276 13.70 -3.17 22.42
C HIS A 276 14.06 -3.79 23.76
N ALA A 277 15.34 -4.07 23.98
CA ALA A 277 15.88 -4.43 25.28
C ALA A 277 16.32 -3.15 26.01
N LEU A 278 15.41 -2.55 26.80
CA LEU A 278 15.66 -1.24 27.40
C LEU A 278 16.95 -1.23 28.24
N VAL A 279 17.73 -0.16 28.07
CA VAL A 279 19.06 0.02 28.66
C VAL A 279 18.99 0.96 29.87
N THR A 280 19.70 0.59 30.94
CA THR A 280 20.08 1.50 32.04
C THR A 280 21.59 1.50 32.17
N ALA A 281 22.21 2.67 32.18
CA ALA A 281 23.67 2.81 32.29
C ALA A 281 24.11 3.52 33.57
N GLU A 282 25.16 2.98 34.18
CA GLU A 282 26.00 3.67 35.16
C GLU A 282 27.24 4.17 34.41
N ILE A 283 27.47 5.48 34.44
CA ILE A 283 28.54 6.13 33.67
C ILE A 283 29.48 6.93 34.57
N GLU A 284 30.66 7.20 34.04
CA GLU A 284 31.61 8.17 34.57
C GLU A 284 31.85 9.24 33.52
N ALA A 285 31.72 10.50 33.92
CA ALA A 285 31.95 11.64 33.06
C ALA A 285 33.37 12.17 33.28
N ALA A 286 34.12 12.38 32.21
CA ALA A 286 35.46 12.96 32.27
C ALA A 286 35.60 14.09 31.24
N PRO A 287 36.18 15.25 31.62
CA PRO A 287 36.58 16.25 30.64
C PRO A 287 37.78 15.72 29.85
N GLU A 288 37.78 15.95 28.54
CA GLU A 288 38.79 15.47 27.62
C GLU A 288 38.94 16.49 26.48
N ASP A 289 40.17 16.87 26.15
CA ASP A 289 40.45 17.55 24.89
C ASP A 289 40.43 16.50 23.78
N ARG A 290 39.46 16.60 22.86
CA ARG A 290 39.21 15.59 21.85
C ARG A 290 39.12 16.21 20.47
N THR A 291 39.81 15.60 19.51
CA THR A 291 39.61 15.91 18.09
C THR A 291 38.31 15.28 17.62
N LEU A 292 37.37 16.12 17.21
CA LEU A 292 36.08 15.78 16.61
C LEU A 292 36.28 15.67 15.10
N PRO A 293 36.13 14.48 14.50
CA PRO A 293 36.46 14.31 13.09
C PRO A 293 35.43 14.98 12.17
N ALA A 294 35.91 15.44 11.02
CA ALA A 294 35.08 15.90 9.91
C ALA A 294 34.01 14.86 9.57
N GLY A 295 32.83 15.33 9.20
CA GLY A 295 31.66 14.50 8.95
C GLY A 295 30.81 14.17 10.18
N SER A 296 31.32 14.38 11.41
CA SER A 296 30.54 14.16 12.64
C SER A 296 29.29 15.03 12.68
N TYR A 297 28.21 14.49 13.24
CA TYR A 297 26.98 15.22 13.45
C TYR A 297 27.08 16.14 14.66
N VAL A 298 26.57 17.35 14.52
CA VAL A 298 26.49 18.38 15.56
C VAL A 298 25.03 18.71 15.82
N VAL A 299 24.66 18.75 17.11
CA VAL A 299 23.32 19.17 17.56
C VAL A 299 23.49 20.28 18.58
N ARG A 300 23.28 21.52 18.15
CA ARG A 300 23.28 22.67 19.04
C ARG A 300 22.03 22.64 19.93
N THR A 301 22.15 23.06 21.19
CA THR A 301 21.00 23.03 22.10
C THR A 301 20.26 24.37 22.23
N ASP A 302 20.76 25.41 21.55
CA ASP A 302 20.17 26.75 21.40
C ASP A 302 19.09 26.79 20.30
N GLN A 303 18.29 25.74 20.24
CA GLN A 303 17.19 25.62 19.29
C GLN A 303 15.88 25.33 20.02
N PRO A 304 14.71 25.58 19.38
CA PRO A 304 13.41 25.38 20.01
C PRO A 304 13.21 23.98 20.64
N LEU A 305 13.76 22.95 20.00
CA LEU A 305 13.71 21.56 20.49
C LEU A 305 14.94 21.13 21.32
N GLY A 306 15.72 22.09 21.84
CA GLY A 306 16.95 21.81 22.59
C GLY A 306 16.73 20.96 23.85
N VAL A 307 15.60 21.13 24.55
CA VAL A 307 15.23 20.28 25.71
C VAL A 307 15.07 18.82 25.25
N LEU A 308 14.33 18.60 24.17
CA LEU A 308 14.11 17.28 23.61
C LEU A 308 15.43 16.67 23.10
N ALA A 309 16.30 17.46 22.47
CA ALA A 309 17.62 17.01 22.03
C ALA A 309 18.48 16.50 23.20
N VAL A 310 18.55 17.25 24.30
CA VAL A 310 19.23 16.83 25.53
C VAL A 310 18.58 15.54 26.07
N TYR A 311 17.25 15.51 26.21
CA TYR A 311 16.55 14.34 26.72
C TYR A 311 16.77 13.07 25.87
N LEU A 312 16.93 13.21 24.55
CA LEU A 312 17.16 12.10 23.62
C LEU A 312 18.61 11.60 23.60
N LEU A 313 19.59 12.51 23.68
CA LEU A 313 21.00 12.19 23.46
C LEU A 313 21.75 11.75 24.72
N GLU A 314 21.24 12.08 25.90
CA GLU A 314 21.87 11.74 27.16
C GLU A 314 21.85 10.24 27.50
N PRO A 315 22.99 9.62 27.83
CA PRO A 315 23.06 8.17 28.07
C PRO A 315 22.32 7.71 29.33
N GLN A 316 22.02 8.63 30.26
CA GLN A 316 21.31 8.35 31.50
C GLN A 316 19.84 8.81 31.49
N SER A 317 19.34 9.33 30.37
CA SER A 317 17.94 9.72 30.22
C SER A 317 17.00 8.55 30.48
N GLU A 318 15.94 8.75 31.25
CA GLU A 318 14.97 7.70 31.59
C GLU A 318 14.21 7.15 30.37
N ASP A 319 14.17 7.89 29.26
CA ASP A 319 13.49 7.48 28.04
C ASP A 319 14.17 7.99 26.75
N GLY A 320 15.49 8.21 26.77
CA GLY A 320 16.27 8.66 25.61
C GLY A 320 16.65 7.55 24.62
N LEU A 321 17.38 7.90 23.56
CA LEU A 321 17.77 6.95 22.49
C LEU A 321 18.71 5.85 23.00
N ALA A 322 19.59 6.16 23.95
CA ALA A 322 20.39 5.17 24.67
C ALA A 322 19.52 4.12 25.38
N THR A 323 18.50 4.56 26.11
CA THR A 323 17.53 3.71 26.81
C THR A 323 16.74 2.82 25.86
N TRP A 324 16.38 3.34 24.69
CA TRP A 324 15.80 2.58 23.58
C TRP A 324 16.82 1.82 22.73
N ASN A 325 18.02 1.58 23.27
CA ASN A 325 19.05 0.71 22.72
C ASN A 325 19.48 1.05 21.26
N PHE A 326 19.44 2.33 20.90
CA PHE A 326 19.86 2.82 19.58
C PHE A 326 21.38 2.79 19.35
N PHE A 327 22.17 2.56 20.39
CA PHE A 327 23.64 2.52 20.36
C PHE A 327 24.22 1.14 20.68
N ASP A 328 23.37 0.09 20.76
CA ASP A 328 23.79 -1.27 21.16
C ASP A 328 24.84 -1.91 20.24
N ASP A 329 24.96 -1.44 18.99
CA ASP A 329 25.94 -1.93 18.02
C ASP A 329 27.38 -1.45 18.32
N ARG A 330 27.55 -0.49 19.24
CA ARG A 330 28.81 0.22 19.47
C ARG A 330 29.03 0.69 20.91
N TRP A 331 28.16 0.31 21.85
CA TRP A 331 28.24 0.75 23.25
C TRP A 331 27.82 -0.36 24.21
N ASP A 332 28.82 -0.91 24.91
CA ASP A 332 28.63 -1.83 26.03
C ASP A 332 29.45 -1.42 27.27
N THR A 333 29.40 -2.25 28.32
CA THR A 333 30.15 -2.06 29.56
C THR A 333 31.66 -2.02 29.27
N GLY A 334 32.32 -0.94 29.66
CA GLY A 334 33.74 -0.67 29.40
C GLY A 334 33.98 0.31 28.24
N ASP A 335 32.98 0.55 27.38
CA ASP A 335 33.11 1.43 26.23
C ASP A 335 32.85 2.90 26.57
N VAL A 336 33.35 3.79 25.70
CA VAL A 336 33.02 5.22 25.72
C VAL A 336 31.74 5.44 24.91
N TYR A 337 30.78 6.15 25.48
CA TYR A 337 29.54 6.51 24.80
C TYR A 337 29.85 7.36 23.55
N PRO A 338 29.25 7.07 22.37
CA PRO A 338 29.60 7.74 21.13
C PRO A 338 29.26 9.23 21.07
N VAL A 339 28.36 9.73 21.93
CA VAL A 339 27.95 11.13 21.94
C VAL A 339 28.73 11.89 23.00
N VAL A 340 29.41 12.96 22.59
CA VAL A 340 30.17 13.85 23.50
C VAL A 340 29.44 15.17 23.69
N ARG A 341 29.63 15.81 24.85
CA ARG A 341 29.11 17.16 25.11
C ARG A 341 30.20 18.20 24.88
N VAL A 342 29.88 19.22 24.11
CA VAL A 342 30.63 20.48 24.05
C VAL A 342 30.01 21.42 25.08
N GLN A 343 30.71 21.68 26.19
CA GLN A 343 30.12 22.43 27.31
C GLN A 343 30.11 23.94 27.08
N GLN A 344 31.19 24.48 26.55
CA GLN A 344 31.38 25.91 26.33
C GLN A 344 31.22 26.25 24.85
N GLU A 345 31.03 27.54 24.56
CA GLU A 345 30.97 28.03 23.20
C GLU A 345 32.32 27.83 22.49
N VAL A 346 32.31 27.16 21.35
CA VAL A 346 33.47 26.91 20.50
C VAL A 346 33.06 27.06 19.03
N THR A 347 33.99 27.50 18.19
CA THR A 347 33.74 27.58 16.75
C THR A 347 33.67 26.17 16.17
N LEU A 348 32.50 25.79 15.66
CA LEU A 348 32.29 24.53 14.95
C LEU A 348 31.97 24.87 13.48
N PRO A 349 32.90 24.67 12.53
CA PRO A 349 32.67 24.88 11.10
C PRO A 349 31.75 23.79 10.56
N THR A 350 30.46 24.13 10.43
CA THR A 350 29.42 23.17 10.10
C THR A 350 28.62 23.53 8.86
N GLU A 351 27.97 22.52 8.29
CA GLU A 351 26.92 22.67 7.28
C GLU A 351 25.61 21.98 7.73
N PRO A 352 24.42 22.44 7.31
CA PRO A 352 23.16 21.78 7.65
C PRO A 352 23.03 20.36 7.07
N VAL A 353 22.40 19.45 7.81
CA VAL A 353 22.10 18.08 7.37
C VAL A 353 20.61 17.94 7.07
N ASP A 354 20.24 18.17 5.82
CA ASP A 354 18.84 18.01 5.37
C ASP A 354 18.49 16.56 5.02
N ARG A 355 19.49 15.75 4.64
CA ARG A 355 19.36 14.34 4.25
C ARG A 355 20.44 13.49 4.91
N ILE A 356 20.09 12.27 5.28
CA ILE A 356 21.00 11.30 5.89
C ILE A 356 21.52 10.33 4.85
N VAL A 357 22.82 10.05 4.92
CA VAL A 357 23.51 9.11 4.03
C VAL A 357 23.13 7.68 4.45
N PRO A 358 22.57 6.85 3.55
CA PRO A 358 22.21 5.47 3.85
C PRO A 358 23.42 4.61 4.23
N ALA A 359 23.28 3.69 5.20
CA ALA A 359 24.38 2.81 5.65
C ALA A 359 23.99 1.31 5.74
N GLU A 360 22.71 0.97 5.58
CA GLU A 360 22.23 -0.40 5.71
C GLU A 360 22.46 -1.20 4.42
N ARG A 361 22.90 -2.46 4.57
CA ARG A 361 23.01 -3.41 3.46
C ARG A 361 21.75 -4.28 3.34
N LEU A 362 21.38 -4.56 2.09
CA LEU A 362 20.43 -5.58 1.70
C LEU A 362 21.05 -6.96 1.94
N THR A 363 20.20 -7.95 2.23
CA THR A 363 20.60 -9.35 2.35
C THR A 363 19.60 -10.23 1.61
N LEU A 364 19.96 -11.48 1.34
CA LEU A 364 19.04 -12.48 0.79
C LEU A 364 17.78 -12.62 1.67
N ASP A 365 17.93 -12.64 2.99
CA ASP A 365 16.79 -12.73 3.90
C ASP A 365 15.87 -11.51 3.84
N LYS A 366 16.43 -10.29 3.71
CA LYS A 366 15.65 -9.06 3.53
C LYS A 366 14.99 -8.96 2.15
N THR A 367 15.50 -9.69 1.16
CA THR A 367 15.01 -9.63 -0.24
C THR A 367 14.01 -10.75 -0.54
N TYR A 368 14.35 -12.00 -0.22
CA TYR A 368 13.58 -13.22 -0.53
C TYR A 368 13.18 -14.04 0.71
N GLY A 369 13.75 -13.76 1.89
CA GLY A 369 13.54 -14.59 3.08
C GLY A 369 12.08 -14.60 3.57
N PRO A 370 11.53 -15.76 3.99
CA PRO A 370 10.11 -15.87 4.36
C PRO A 370 9.73 -15.07 5.62
N LYS A 371 10.70 -14.80 6.50
CA LYS A 371 10.49 -14.15 7.81
C LYS A 371 10.88 -12.67 7.85
N TYR A 372 11.90 -12.27 7.09
CA TYR A 372 12.51 -10.94 7.19
C TYR A 372 12.43 -10.14 5.89
N ARG A 373 11.73 -10.65 4.85
CA ARG A 373 11.56 -9.95 3.58
C ARG A 373 10.92 -8.58 3.80
N ILE A 374 11.58 -7.56 3.27
CA ILE A 374 11.10 -6.20 3.25
C ILE A 374 10.41 -5.96 1.90
N SER A 375 9.16 -5.52 1.94
CA SER A 375 8.44 -5.07 0.74
C SER A 375 8.32 -3.55 0.77
N PHE A 376 9.02 -2.89 -0.13
CA PHE A 376 8.92 -1.43 -0.32
C PHE A 376 7.83 -1.02 -1.32
N GLY A 377 7.24 -1.99 -2.03
CA GLY A 377 6.12 -1.75 -2.96
C GLY A 377 4.77 -1.56 -2.27
N GLY A 378 4.70 -1.79 -0.94
CA GLY A 378 3.43 -1.84 -0.21
C GLY A 378 2.46 -2.90 -0.76
N ARG A 379 1.20 -2.82 -0.35
CA ARG A 379 0.05 -3.46 -1.03
C ARG A 379 -0.95 -2.36 -1.40
N PRO A 380 -0.65 -1.55 -2.43
CA PRO A 380 -1.50 -0.44 -2.82
C PRO A 380 -2.89 -0.96 -3.18
N THR A 381 -3.91 -0.50 -2.46
CA THR A 381 -5.29 -0.70 -2.89
C THR A 381 -5.59 0.42 -3.87
N ILE A 382 -5.38 0.15 -5.16
CA ILE A 382 -5.76 1.09 -6.23
C ILE A 382 -7.27 1.27 -6.15
N PRO A 383 -7.79 2.50 -6.00
CA PRO A 383 -9.23 2.71 -5.94
C PRO A 383 -9.91 2.28 -7.23
N SER A 384 -11.14 1.79 -7.12
CA SER A 384 -11.97 1.43 -8.28
C SER A 384 -13.09 2.44 -8.45
N TRP A 385 -13.32 2.93 -9.66
CA TRP A 385 -14.42 3.85 -9.95
C TRP A 385 -15.80 3.22 -9.71
N LEU A 386 -16.75 4.03 -9.24
CA LEU A 386 -18.17 3.68 -9.24
C LEU A 386 -18.80 4.01 -10.61
N PRO A 387 -19.93 3.38 -10.99
CA PRO A 387 -20.53 3.54 -12.32
C PRO A 387 -20.87 4.98 -12.71
N GLU A 388 -21.16 5.85 -11.73
CA GLU A 388 -21.53 7.26 -11.95
C GLU A 388 -20.33 8.13 -12.35
N GLY A 389 -19.09 7.67 -12.13
CA GLY A 389 -17.85 8.33 -12.54
C GLY A 389 -17.41 9.57 -11.75
N ASP A 390 -18.24 10.10 -10.86
CA ASP A 390 -17.89 11.20 -9.95
C ASP A 390 -17.34 10.74 -8.59
N ARG A 391 -17.38 9.42 -8.33
CA ARG A 391 -16.98 8.78 -7.08
C ARG A 391 -16.18 7.51 -7.32
N TYR A 392 -15.31 7.19 -6.36
CA TYR A 392 -14.52 5.97 -6.36
C TYR A 392 -14.64 5.22 -5.03
N LYS A 393 -14.42 3.91 -5.07
CA LYS A 393 -14.49 3.00 -3.94
C LYS A 393 -13.13 2.85 -3.28
N VAL A 394 -13.10 2.97 -1.96
CA VAL A 394 -11.95 2.60 -1.11
C VAL A 394 -12.40 1.64 -0.01
N THR A 395 -11.51 0.75 0.42
CA THR A 395 -11.78 -0.18 1.52
C THR A 395 -10.98 0.22 2.74
N PHE A 396 -11.65 0.43 3.87
CA PHE A 396 -11.04 0.76 5.16
C PHE A 396 -11.65 -0.12 6.25
N HIS A 397 -10.81 -0.83 7.02
CA HIS A 397 -11.22 -1.81 8.03
C HIS A 397 -12.30 -2.82 7.57
N GLY A 398 -12.18 -3.31 6.33
CA GLY A 398 -13.14 -4.28 5.76
C GLY A 398 -14.50 -3.71 5.37
N ARG A 399 -14.67 -2.38 5.44
CA ARG A 399 -15.84 -1.65 4.95
C ARG A 399 -15.47 -0.86 3.71
N GLN A 400 -16.42 -0.72 2.80
CA GLN A 400 -16.21 0.03 1.57
C GLN A 400 -16.88 1.40 1.67
N TYR A 401 -16.20 2.42 1.14
CA TYR A 401 -16.65 3.80 1.14
C TYR A 401 -16.65 4.33 -0.29
N ALA A 402 -17.69 5.09 -0.64
CA ALA A 402 -17.73 5.90 -1.84
C ALA A 402 -17.10 7.25 -1.52
N VAL A 403 -16.07 7.65 -2.27
CA VAL A 403 -15.34 8.90 -2.08
C VAL A 403 -15.58 9.78 -3.29
N SER A 404 -16.04 11.02 -3.08
CA SER A 404 -16.15 12.01 -4.14
C SER A 404 -14.77 12.31 -4.72
N ALA A 405 -14.65 12.19 -6.05
CA ALA A 405 -13.43 12.57 -6.77
C ALA A 405 -13.09 14.04 -6.52
N LYS A 406 -14.09 14.93 -6.62
CA LYS A 406 -13.93 16.38 -6.46
C LYS A 406 -13.59 16.80 -5.03
N THR A 407 -14.38 16.40 -4.04
CA THR A 407 -14.27 16.96 -2.68
C THR A 407 -13.54 16.06 -1.69
N GLY A 408 -13.52 14.76 -1.94
CA GLY A 408 -12.98 13.78 -0.99
C GLY A 408 -13.89 13.43 0.16
N ALA A 409 -15.09 14.01 0.20
CA ALA A 409 -16.15 13.55 1.09
C ALA A 409 -16.42 12.07 0.81
N TYR A 410 -16.53 11.29 1.88
CA TYR A 410 -16.77 9.87 1.78
C TYR A 410 -18.02 9.45 2.54
N THR A 411 -18.75 8.48 1.99
CA THR A 411 -19.92 7.88 2.60
C THR A 411 -19.76 6.37 2.60
N LEU A 412 -20.24 5.70 3.66
CA LEU A 412 -20.27 4.25 3.70
C LEU A 412 -21.11 3.74 2.51
N LEU A 413 -20.62 2.71 1.81
CA LEU A 413 -21.40 2.03 0.78
C LEU A 413 -22.28 0.98 1.42
N ASP A 414 -23.59 1.12 1.26
CA ASP A 414 -24.57 0.15 1.75
C ASP A 414 -24.39 -1.23 1.08
N GLY A 415 -24.67 -2.29 1.83
CA GLY A 415 -24.59 -3.67 1.33
C GLY A 415 -23.18 -4.19 1.07
N THR A 416 -22.14 -3.51 1.57
CA THR A 416 -20.73 -3.91 1.39
C THR A 416 -20.12 -4.57 2.63
N ASP A 417 -20.91 -4.78 3.68
CA ASP A 417 -20.42 -5.35 4.93
C ASP A 417 -20.13 -6.85 4.76
N LYS A 418 -18.83 -7.20 4.80
CA LYS A 418 -18.38 -8.58 4.74
C LYS A 418 -19.09 -9.46 5.78
N ARG A 419 -19.50 -8.92 6.93
CA ARG A 419 -20.23 -9.67 7.98
C ARG A 419 -21.56 -10.21 7.49
N ASP A 420 -22.25 -9.50 6.61
CA ASP A 420 -23.50 -9.98 6.00
C ASP A 420 -23.24 -11.17 5.09
N VAL A 421 -22.16 -11.12 4.30
CA VAL A 421 -21.70 -12.23 3.45
C VAL A 421 -21.31 -13.43 4.31
N THR A 422 -20.47 -13.21 5.33
CA THR A 422 -20.05 -14.26 6.28
C THR A 422 -21.25 -14.91 6.97
N ALA A 423 -22.23 -14.12 7.42
CA ALA A 423 -23.44 -14.64 8.06
C ALA A 423 -24.34 -15.43 7.10
N ALA A 424 -24.39 -15.04 5.82
CA ALA A 424 -25.12 -15.78 4.80
C ALA A 424 -24.44 -17.13 4.49
N LEU A 425 -23.11 -17.12 4.33
CA LEU A 425 -22.32 -18.32 4.02
C LEU A 425 -22.27 -19.30 5.19
N ALA A 426 -22.21 -18.82 6.44
CA ALA A 426 -22.19 -19.68 7.64
C ALA A 426 -23.45 -20.54 7.81
N LYS A 427 -24.54 -20.21 7.10
CA LYS A 427 -25.79 -20.98 7.10
C LYS A 427 -25.78 -22.12 6.07
N LEU A 428 -24.80 -22.16 5.17
CA LEU A 428 -24.74 -23.20 4.13
C LEU A 428 -24.09 -24.48 4.67
N PRO A 429 -24.67 -25.65 4.39
CA PRO A 429 -24.05 -26.92 4.74
C PRO A 429 -22.73 -27.09 3.99
N GLY A 430 -21.75 -27.71 4.65
CA GLY A 430 -20.46 -28.08 4.05
C GLY A 430 -19.35 -27.03 4.13
N LEU A 431 -19.63 -25.78 4.48
CA LEU A 431 -18.61 -24.74 4.66
C LEU A 431 -18.10 -24.68 6.11
N ASN A 432 -16.81 -24.92 6.33
CA ASN A 432 -16.17 -24.63 7.62
C ASN A 432 -15.78 -23.15 7.74
N GLU A 433 -15.37 -22.70 8.93
CA GLU A 433 -15.07 -21.28 9.19
C GLU A 433 -14.03 -20.68 8.23
N ASP A 434 -12.99 -21.44 7.88
CA ASP A 434 -11.96 -20.97 6.97
C ASP A 434 -12.42 -20.89 5.51
N ALA A 435 -13.27 -21.82 5.08
CA ALA A 435 -13.94 -21.74 3.79
C ALA A 435 -14.86 -20.51 3.72
N VAL A 436 -15.70 -20.31 4.76
CA VAL A 436 -16.56 -19.12 4.87
C VAL A 436 -15.74 -17.85 4.78
N ARG A 437 -14.61 -17.77 5.51
CA ARG A 437 -13.73 -16.59 5.49
C ARG A 437 -13.20 -16.29 4.09
N ARG A 438 -12.64 -17.30 3.41
CA ARG A 438 -12.05 -17.16 2.06
C ARG A 438 -13.09 -16.78 1.02
N VAL A 439 -14.24 -17.47 1.00
CA VAL A 439 -15.32 -17.20 0.05
C VAL A 439 -15.96 -15.83 0.32
N ALA A 440 -16.11 -15.44 1.59
CA ALA A 440 -16.58 -14.11 1.95
C ALA A 440 -15.62 -13.01 1.47
N ASP A 441 -14.30 -13.22 1.58
CA ASP A 441 -13.31 -12.28 1.05
C ASP A 441 -13.40 -12.11 -0.47
N GLU A 442 -13.67 -13.19 -1.20
CA GLU A 442 -13.86 -13.16 -2.65
C GLU A 442 -15.12 -12.41 -3.07
N ILE A 443 -16.25 -12.73 -2.46
CA ILE A 443 -17.53 -12.04 -2.72
C ILE A 443 -17.44 -10.56 -2.31
N ALA A 444 -16.84 -10.25 -1.16
CA ALA A 444 -16.74 -8.88 -0.68
C ALA A 444 -15.95 -7.96 -1.62
N ARG A 445 -14.95 -8.48 -2.36
CA ARG A 445 -14.21 -7.69 -3.37
C ARG A 445 -15.11 -7.23 -4.53
N GLN A 446 -16.14 -8.00 -4.86
CA GLN A 446 -17.07 -7.74 -5.94
C GLN A 446 -18.26 -6.84 -5.51
N LEU A 447 -18.39 -6.54 -4.22
CA LEU A 447 -19.41 -5.60 -3.71
C LEU A 447 -18.98 -4.13 -3.90
N PRO A 448 -19.94 -3.19 -3.94
CA PRO A 448 -21.37 -3.43 -4.08
C PRO A 448 -21.70 -3.93 -5.49
N SER A 449 -22.64 -4.87 -5.60
CA SER A 449 -23.15 -5.37 -6.88
C SER A 449 -24.67 -5.36 -6.87
N LYS A 450 -25.28 -4.95 -7.98
CA LYS A 450 -26.73 -5.11 -8.22
C LYS A 450 -27.07 -6.51 -8.75
N ARG A 451 -26.07 -7.26 -9.20
CA ARG A 451 -26.22 -8.62 -9.74
C ARG A 451 -25.80 -9.66 -8.69
N PRO A 452 -26.33 -10.90 -8.77
CA PRO A 452 -25.80 -12.00 -7.98
C PRO A 452 -24.29 -12.17 -8.25
N ILE A 453 -23.57 -12.71 -7.27
CA ILE A 453 -22.14 -13.00 -7.37
C ILE A 453 -21.96 -14.51 -7.29
N VAL A 454 -21.31 -15.10 -8.29
CA VAL A 454 -21.05 -16.54 -8.35
C VAL A 454 -19.57 -16.80 -8.09
N VAL A 455 -19.30 -17.83 -7.30
CA VAL A 455 -17.96 -18.28 -6.93
C VAL A 455 -17.91 -19.81 -6.98
N VAL A 456 -16.79 -20.34 -7.45
CA VAL A 456 -16.52 -21.79 -7.44
C VAL A 456 -15.89 -22.15 -6.10
N HIS A 457 -16.50 -23.06 -5.34
CA HIS A 457 -15.95 -23.57 -4.09
C HIS A 457 -16.06 -25.08 -3.99
N ARG A 458 -14.92 -25.75 -3.77
CA ARG A 458 -14.83 -27.23 -3.69
C ARG A 458 -15.59 -27.88 -4.84
N ASN A 459 -15.24 -27.52 -6.06
CA ASN A 459 -15.80 -28.12 -7.27
C ASN A 459 -17.25 -27.72 -7.57
N ASP A 460 -17.94 -26.97 -6.69
CA ASP A 460 -19.33 -26.57 -6.86
C ASP A 460 -19.55 -25.04 -7.01
N LEU A 461 -20.65 -24.67 -7.65
CA LEU A 461 -21.08 -23.29 -7.84
C LEU A 461 -21.89 -22.79 -6.64
N LEU A 462 -21.40 -21.72 -6.01
CA LEU A 462 -22.10 -20.99 -4.97
C LEU A 462 -22.50 -19.60 -5.50
N VAL A 463 -23.71 -19.18 -5.19
CA VAL A 463 -24.20 -17.83 -5.50
C VAL A 463 -24.53 -17.05 -4.24
N TYR A 464 -24.20 -15.76 -4.24
CA TYR A 464 -24.63 -14.78 -3.25
C TYR A 464 -25.49 -13.71 -3.90
N PHE A 465 -26.63 -13.41 -3.27
CA PHE A 465 -27.60 -12.40 -3.67
C PHE A 465 -27.44 -11.15 -2.77
N PRO A 466 -26.80 -10.07 -3.24
CA PRO A 466 -26.53 -8.89 -2.41
C PRO A 466 -27.80 -8.20 -1.90
N ASP A 467 -28.86 -8.15 -2.71
CA ASP A 467 -30.16 -7.56 -2.39
C ASP A 467 -30.86 -8.28 -1.22
N ARG A 468 -30.71 -9.60 -1.15
CA ARG A 468 -31.36 -10.47 -0.14
C ARG A 468 -30.44 -10.86 1.01
N LYS A 469 -29.15 -10.54 0.91
CA LYS A 469 -28.09 -11.00 1.81
C LYS A 469 -28.14 -12.51 2.05
N ARG A 470 -28.35 -13.27 0.98
CA ARG A 470 -28.54 -14.73 1.02
C ARG A 470 -27.55 -15.42 0.11
N ALA A 471 -27.04 -16.57 0.53
CA ALA A 471 -26.23 -17.46 -0.30
C ALA A 471 -26.96 -18.79 -0.54
N SER A 472 -26.64 -19.48 -1.63
CA SER A 472 -27.10 -20.84 -1.94
C SER A 472 -26.11 -21.56 -2.87
N TRP A 473 -26.11 -22.88 -2.81
CA TRP A 473 -25.48 -23.73 -3.82
C TRP A 473 -26.36 -23.75 -5.08
N LEU A 474 -25.75 -23.60 -6.26
CA LEU A 474 -26.39 -23.79 -7.56
C LEU A 474 -26.16 -25.20 -8.10
N THR A 475 -25.02 -25.79 -7.79
CA THR A 475 -24.66 -27.18 -8.12
C THR A 475 -24.24 -27.93 -6.87
N ALA A 476 -24.30 -29.25 -6.95
CA ALA A 476 -23.88 -30.18 -5.90
C ALA A 476 -23.50 -31.51 -6.57
N THR A 477 -22.36 -31.52 -7.27
CA THR A 477 -21.95 -32.67 -8.08
C THR A 477 -20.59 -33.23 -7.67
N THR A 478 -20.26 -34.44 -8.13
CA THR A 478 -18.99 -35.10 -7.79
C THR A 478 -17.82 -34.62 -8.66
N ALA A 479 -18.10 -34.13 -9.86
CA ALA A 479 -17.10 -33.65 -10.81
C ALA A 479 -16.92 -32.12 -10.69
N PRO A 480 -15.70 -31.59 -10.90
CA PRO A 480 -15.44 -30.17 -10.78
C PRO A 480 -16.14 -29.32 -11.84
N GLU A 481 -16.83 -28.28 -11.37
CA GLU A 481 -17.20 -27.14 -12.19
C GLU A 481 -16.03 -26.16 -12.31
N GLU A 482 -15.65 -25.90 -13.55
CA GLU A 482 -14.55 -25.04 -13.94
C GLU A 482 -15.08 -23.84 -14.76
N LEU A 483 -14.31 -22.76 -14.79
CA LEU A 483 -14.48 -21.65 -15.76
C LEU A 483 -15.86 -20.98 -15.73
N ALA A 484 -16.53 -20.97 -14.57
CA ALA A 484 -17.89 -20.46 -14.44
C ALA A 484 -18.01 -18.95 -14.76
N GLU A 485 -19.00 -18.59 -15.58
CA GLU A 485 -19.31 -17.20 -15.94
C GLU A 485 -20.81 -16.95 -16.02
N MET A 486 -21.25 -15.88 -15.36
CA MET A 486 -22.64 -15.45 -15.35
C MET A 486 -23.03 -14.73 -16.63
N SER A 487 -24.26 -14.96 -17.11
CA SER A 487 -24.82 -14.22 -18.24
C SER A 487 -24.94 -12.71 -17.95
N PRO A 488 -24.86 -11.83 -18.96
CA PRO A 488 -25.02 -10.39 -18.78
C PRO A 488 -26.31 -9.96 -18.07
N ASP A 489 -27.41 -10.71 -18.23
CA ASP A 489 -28.68 -10.45 -17.54
C ASP A 489 -28.80 -11.05 -16.13
N GLY A 490 -27.79 -11.82 -15.70
CA GLY A 490 -27.71 -12.41 -14.37
C GLY A 490 -28.64 -13.60 -14.12
N LYS A 491 -29.18 -14.24 -15.17
CA LYS A 491 -30.12 -15.36 -15.04
C LYS A 491 -29.50 -16.75 -15.17
N TRP A 492 -28.34 -16.84 -15.82
CA TRP A 492 -27.67 -18.11 -16.12
C TRP A 492 -26.21 -18.05 -15.67
N VAL A 493 -25.64 -19.22 -15.41
CA VAL A 493 -24.20 -19.43 -15.26
C VAL A 493 -23.78 -20.54 -16.21
N ALA A 494 -22.89 -20.24 -17.15
CA ALA A 494 -22.24 -21.24 -17.98
C ALA A 494 -20.95 -21.70 -17.31
N PHE A 495 -20.61 -22.98 -17.43
CA PHE A 495 -19.42 -23.56 -16.82
C PHE A 495 -18.99 -24.82 -17.59
N VAL A 496 -17.77 -25.27 -17.34
CA VAL A 496 -17.23 -26.51 -17.90
C VAL A 496 -17.19 -27.58 -16.81
N ARG A 497 -17.54 -28.82 -17.16
CA ARG A 497 -17.39 -29.98 -16.26
C ARG A 497 -17.04 -31.20 -17.09
N ASN A 498 -15.97 -31.90 -16.72
CA ASN A 498 -15.41 -33.01 -17.50
C ASN A 498 -15.19 -32.63 -18.98
N ASP A 499 -14.65 -31.43 -19.21
CA ASP A 499 -14.36 -30.87 -20.54
C ASP A 499 -15.59 -30.61 -21.44
N ASP A 500 -16.81 -30.73 -20.89
CA ASP A 500 -18.08 -30.44 -21.54
C ASP A 500 -18.70 -29.12 -21.08
N LEU A 501 -19.51 -28.49 -21.94
CA LEU A 501 -20.15 -27.20 -21.67
C LEU A 501 -21.56 -27.37 -21.08
N TYR A 502 -21.80 -26.72 -19.94
CA TYR A 502 -23.06 -26.75 -19.20
C TYR A 502 -23.57 -25.34 -18.91
N VAL A 503 -24.84 -25.26 -18.52
CA VAL A 503 -25.45 -24.06 -17.96
C VAL A 503 -26.37 -24.41 -16.79
N VAL A 504 -26.44 -23.53 -15.80
CA VAL A 504 -27.39 -23.60 -14.68
C VAL A 504 -28.14 -22.28 -14.53
N ASP A 505 -29.44 -22.32 -14.23
CA ASP A 505 -30.19 -21.11 -13.87
C ASP A 505 -30.06 -20.76 -12.38
N MET A 506 -30.51 -19.56 -12.00
CA MET A 506 -30.47 -19.11 -10.60
C MET A 506 -31.35 -19.92 -9.64
N SER A 507 -32.15 -20.88 -10.14
CA SER A 507 -32.90 -21.84 -9.31
C SER A 507 -32.15 -23.16 -9.07
N GLY A 508 -30.98 -23.34 -9.69
CA GLY A 508 -30.18 -24.57 -9.62
C GLY A 508 -30.57 -25.62 -10.66
N ARG A 509 -31.38 -25.26 -11.67
CA ARG A 509 -31.72 -26.20 -12.75
C ARG A 509 -30.63 -26.20 -13.81
N GLU A 510 -29.91 -27.30 -13.87
CA GLU A 510 -28.78 -27.51 -14.77
C GLU A 510 -29.21 -28.11 -16.12
N ARG A 511 -28.43 -27.83 -17.17
CA ARG A 511 -28.53 -28.41 -18.52
C ARG A 511 -27.15 -28.59 -19.13
N ALA A 512 -26.92 -29.76 -19.73
CA ALA A 512 -25.83 -29.97 -20.66
C ALA A 512 -26.11 -29.23 -21.98
N LEU A 513 -25.14 -28.48 -22.49
CA LEU A 513 -25.26 -27.78 -23.77
C LEU A 513 -24.51 -28.50 -24.89
N VAL A 514 -23.26 -28.89 -24.62
CA VAL A 514 -22.40 -29.56 -25.60
C VAL A 514 -21.60 -30.60 -24.85
N VAL A 515 -21.87 -31.87 -25.15
CA VAL A 515 -21.25 -33.03 -24.51
C VAL A 515 -20.53 -33.90 -25.52
N SER A 516 -19.42 -34.50 -25.11
CA SER A 516 -18.67 -35.47 -25.90
C SER A 516 -18.37 -36.73 -25.11
N ASP A 517 -18.49 -37.88 -25.77
CA ASP A 517 -18.07 -39.16 -25.18
C ASP A 517 -16.54 -39.39 -25.30
N SER A 518 -15.81 -38.48 -25.96
CA SER A 518 -14.37 -38.59 -26.17
C SER A 518 -13.59 -37.72 -25.18
N PRO A 519 -12.62 -38.28 -24.45
CA PRO A 519 -11.79 -37.52 -23.51
C PRO A 519 -10.78 -36.59 -24.19
N ASN A 520 -10.72 -36.57 -25.53
CA ASN A 520 -9.85 -35.67 -26.29
C ASN A 520 -10.64 -34.45 -26.85
N ILE A 521 -11.94 -34.35 -26.56
CA ILE A 521 -12.78 -33.25 -27.04
C ILE A 521 -13.05 -32.30 -25.88
N LEU A 522 -12.71 -31.03 -26.07
CA LEU A 522 -12.93 -29.97 -25.08
C LEU A 522 -13.94 -28.97 -25.63
N SER A 523 -15.07 -28.80 -24.95
CA SER A 523 -16.16 -27.90 -25.34
C SER A 523 -16.23 -26.71 -24.39
N GLY A 524 -15.91 -25.50 -24.88
CA GLY A 524 -15.87 -24.30 -24.04
C GLY A 524 -14.61 -24.18 -23.17
N LYS A 525 -13.62 -25.05 -23.38
CA LYS A 525 -12.32 -25.06 -22.69
C LYS A 525 -11.17 -25.11 -23.68
N LEU A 526 -10.13 -24.33 -23.40
CA LEU A 526 -8.89 -24.30 -24.19
C LEU A 526 -7.94 -25.41 -23.74
N ASP A 527 -7.17 -25.93 -24.68
CA ASP A 527 -6.09 -26.87 -24.40
C ASP A 527 -4.80 -26.14 -23.95
N TRP A 528 -3.71 -26.90 -23.81
CA TRP A 528 -2.43 -26.35 -23.37
C TRP A 528 -1.87 -25.27 -24.32
N VAL A 529 -1.88 -25.51 -25.65
CA VAL A 529 -1.28 -24.55 -26.60
C VAL A 529 -2.13 -23.31 -26.76
N TYR A 530 -3.46 -23.42 -26.76
CA TYR A 530 -4.34 -22.26 -26.87
C TYR A 530 -4.29 -21.39 -25.62
N GLN A 531 -4.31 -21.97 -24.41
CA GLN A 531 -4.25 -21.18 -23.18
C GLN A 531 -2.87 -20.53 -23.00
N GLU A 532 -1.78 -21.22 -23.35
CA GLU A 532 -0.42 -20.72 -23.12
C GLU A 532 -0.05 -19.65 -24.14
N GLU A 533 -0.22 -19.96 -25.44
CA GLU A 533 0.40 -19.21 -26.53
C GLU A 533 -0.57 -18.25 -27.23
N LEU A 534 -1.88 -18.53 -27.22
CA LEU A 534 -2.86 -17.72 -27.94
C LEU A 534 -3.69 -16.83 -27.00
N TYR A 535 -4.34 -17.39 -25.98
CA TYR A 535 -5.31 -16.71 -25.10
C TYR A 535 -4.75 -16.16 -23.79
N GLY A 536 -3.48 -16.45 -23.51
CA GLY A 536 -2.71 -15.92 -22.39
C GLY A 536 -2.63 -16.90 -21.21
N ARG A 537 -1.40 -17.21 -20.81
CA ARG A 537 -1.04 -18.16 -19.74
C ARG A 537 -2.01 -18.14 -18.55
N GLY A 538 -2.59 -19.31 -18.27
CA GLY A 538 -3.54 -19.58 -17.20
C GLY A 538 -5.02 -19.38 -17.57
N ASN A 539 -5.34 -18.90 -18.78
CA ASN A 539 -6.71 -18.68 -19.23
C ASN A 539 -7.23 -19.86 -20.05
N TYR A 540 -8.05 -20.71 -19.42
CA TYR A 540 -8.63 -21.89 -20.08
C TYR A 540 -10.04 -21.68 -20.64
N LYS A 541 -10.68 -20.51 -20.47
CA LYS A 541 -12.08 -20.30 -20.89
C LYS A 541 -12.19 -20.14 -22.41
N ALA A 542 -13.04 -20.94 -23.05
CA ALA A 542 -13.30 -20.89 -24.48
C ALA A 542 -14.78 -20.71 -24.83
N PHE A 543 -15.53 -19.97 -24.01
CA PHE A 543 -16.91 -19.60 -24.30
C PHE A 543 -17.21 -18.14 -23.93
N TRP A 544 -18.19 -17.54 -24.60
CA TRP A 544 -18.54 -16.13 -24.53
C TRP A 544 -20.06 -15.93 -24.66
N TRP A 545 -20.67 -15.33 -23.64
CA TRP A 545 -22.08 -14.93 -23.67
C TRP A 545 -22.33 -13.80 -24.67
N SER A 546 -23.43 -13.91 -25.42
CA SER A 546 -23.94 -12.79 -26.21
C SER A 546 -24.38 -11.64 -25.27
N PRO A 547 -24.26 -10.37 -25.69
CA PRO A 547 -24.67 -9.21 -24.89
C PRO A 547 -26.12 -9.27 -24.38
N ASP A 548 -27.02 -9.92 -25.13
CA ASP A 548 -28.43 -10.10 -24.81
C ASP A 548 -28.74 -11.39 -24.01
N SER A 549 -27.70 -12.15 -23.65
CA SER A 549 -27.79 -13.43 -22.90
C SER A 549 -28.56 -14.55 -23.60
N GLN A 550 -28.85 -14.42 -24.91
CA GLN A 550 -29.63 -15.41 -25.67
C GLN A 550 -28.79 -16.52 -26.30
N SER A 551 -27.46 -16.35 -26.35
CA SER A 551 -26.56 -17.30 -27.01
C SER A 551 -25.20 -17.34 -26.32
N ILE A 552 -24.51 -18.46 -26.49
CA ILE A 552 -23.13 -18.67 -26.06
C ILE A 552 -22.34 -19.08 -27.29
N ALA A 553 -21.34 -18.28 -27.67
CA ALA A 553 -20.31 -18.71 -28.60
C ALA A 553 -19.28 -19.55 -27.84
N PHE A 554 -18.76 -20.62 -28.43
CA PHE A 554 -17.76 -21.47 -27.79
C PHE A 554 -16.82 -22.10 -28.82
N LEU A 555 -15.58 -22.38 -28.41
CA LEU A 555 -14.68 -23.24 -29.18
C LEU A 555 -14.85 -24.68 -28.73
N GLN A 556 -14.75 -25.59 -29.71
CA GLN A 556 -14.51 -26.99 -29.44
C GLN A 556 -13.17 -27.41 -30.04
N LEU A 557 -12.32 -27.99 -29.21
CA LEU A 557 -11.00 -28.50 -29.58
C LEU A 557 -11.00 -30.02 -29.60
N ASP A 558 -10.33 -30.61 -30.59
CA ASP A 558 -10.04 -32.04 -30.68
C ASP A 558 -8.53 -32.26 -30.61
N GLU A 559 -8.08 -32.80 -29.48
CA GLU A 559 -6.69 -33.10 -29.17
C GLU A 559 -6.24 -34.49 -29.67
N SER A 560 -7.13 -35.27 -30.29
CA SER A 560 -6.77 -36.60 -30.80
C SER A 560 -5.54 -36.66 -31.72
N PRO A 561 -5.23 -35.65 -32.57
CA PRO A 561 -4.00 -35.67 -33.37
C PRO A 561 -2.74 -35.23 -32.60
N VAL A 562 -2.87 -34.67 -31.40
CA VAL A 562 -1.77 -34.07 -30.64
C VAL A 562 -0.97 -35.13 -29.89
N HIS A 563 0.35 -35.05 -29.97
CA HIS A 563 1.23 -35.96 -29.23
C HIS A 563 1.19 -35.69 -27.72
N ARG A 564 1.31 -36.76 -26.93
CA ARG A 564 1.36 -36.66 -25.47
C ARG A 564 2.79 -36.50 -24.98
N TYR A 565 3.01 -35.55 -24.09
CA TYR A 565 4.27 -35.32 -23.39
C TYR A 565 4.15 -35.70 -21.91
N THR A 566 5.17 -36.33 -21.37
CA THR A 566 5.16 -36.88 -20.01
C THR A 566 6.20 -36.19 -19.14
N VAL A 567 5.78 -35.67 -18.00
CA VAL A 567 6.64 -35.15 -16.93
C VAL A 567 6.54 -36.08 -15.72
N THR A 568 7.65 -36.35 -15.04
CA THR A 568 7.68 -37.18 -13.83
C THR A 568 7.63 -36.31 -12.57
N ASP A 569 6.62 -36.54 -11.73
CA ASP A 569 6.54 -35.96 -10.39
C ASP A 569 7.40 -36.79 -9.42
N HIS A 570 8.50 -36.17 -8.97
CA HIS A 570 9.47 -36.76 -8.05
C HIS A 570 9.16 -36.47 -6.57
N ILE A 571 8.14 -35.67 -6.24
CA ILE A 571 7.78 -35.31 -4.86
C ILE A 571 7.24 -36.50 -4.06
N PRO A 572 6.28 -37.31 -4.55
CA PRO A 572 5.78 -38.46 -3.82
C PRO A 572 6.77 -39.63 -3.83
N VAL A 573 6.77 -40.44 -2.76
CA VAL A 573 7.61 -41.66 -2.64
C VAL A 573 7.42 -42.61 -3.83
N ARG A 574 6.17 -42.73 -4.30
CA ARG A 574 5.86 -43.41 -5.55
C ARG A 574 5.64 -42.33 -6.60
N GLN A 575 6.62 -42.21 -7.50
CA GLN A 575 6.60 -41.24 -8.59
C GLN A 575 5.31 -41.38 -9.41
N ARG A 576 4.81 -40.24 -9.88
CA ARG A 576 3.64 -40.16 -10.74
C ARG A 576 4.04 -39.54 -12.07
N HIS A 577 3.27 -39.84 -13.12
CA HIS A 577 3.46 -39.25 -14.43
C HIS A 577 2.33 -38.26 -14.71
N GLU A 578 2.70 -37.03 -15.03
CA GLU A 578 1.80 -36.02 -15.60
C GLU A 578 1.88 -36.16 -17.11
N ILE A 579 0.75 -36.46 -17.76
CA ILE A 579 0.67 -36.67 -19.20
C ILE A 579 -0.22 -35.58 -19.79
N THR A 580 0.32 -34.79 -20.71
CA THR A 580 -0.37 -33.63 -21.30
C THR A 580 -0.26 -33.67 -22.82
N PRO A 581 -1.35 -33.45 -23.58
CA PRO A 581 -1.26 -33.17 -25.01
C PRO A 581 -0.41 -31.91 -25.24
N TYR A 582 0.69 -32.05 -25.97
CA TYR A 582 1.68 -31.00 -26.16
C TYR A 582 2.25 -31.07 -27.59
N PRO A 583 1.80 -30.18 -28.49
CA PRO A 583 2.35 -30.13 -29.84
C PRO A 583 3.73 -29.46 -29.81
N LYS A 584 4.79 -30.18 -30.21
CA LYS A 584 6.09 -29.54 -30.47
C LYS A 584 6.06 -28.82 -31.82
N ALA A 585 7.06 -27.97 -32.06
CA ALA A 585 7.21 -27.31 -33.36
C ALA A 585 7.20 -28.33 -34.51
N GLY A 586 6.23 -28.19 -35.43
CA GLY A 586 6.01 -29.09 -36.56
C GLY A 586 4.95 -30.17 -36.33
N ASP A 587 4.63 -30.51 -35.08
CA ASP A 587 3.62 -31.53 -34.74
C ASP A 587 2.20 -31.05 -35.07
N PRO A 588 1.25 -31.98 -35.30
CA PRO A 588 -0.15 -31.63 -35.48
C PRO A 588 -0.71 -30.81 -34.31
N LEU A 589 -1.49 -29.78 -34.65
CA LEU A 589 -2.22 -28.96 -33.68
C LEU A 589 -3.58 -29.61 -33.35
N PRO A 590 -4.21 -29.24 -32.21
CA PRO A 590 -5.61 -29.60 -31.99
C PRO A 590 -6.48 -29.03 -33.11
N LYS A 591 -7.49 -29.79 -33.56
CA LYS A 591 -8.47 -29.27 -34.51
C LYS A 591 -9.43 -28.36 -33.76
N VAL A 592 -9.75 -27.20 -34.33
CA VAL A 592 -10.64 -26.21 -33.70
C VAL A 592 -11.88 -25.94 -34.54
N ARG A 593 -13.02 -25.76 -33.89
CA ARG A 593 -14.24 -25.23 -34.51
C ARG A 593 -14.98 -24.26 -33.57
N LEU A 594 -15.68 -23.29 -34.17
CA LEU A 594 -16.50 -22.30 -33.46
C LEU A 594 -17.98 -22.69 -33.55
N GLY A 595 -18.64 -22.82 -32.40
CA GLY A 595 -20.07 -23.09 -32.26
C GLY A 595 -20.82 -21.96 -31.56
N ILE A 596 -22.11 -21.83 -31.84
CA ILE A 596 -23.06 -20.98 -31.13
C ILE A 596 -24.23 -21.84 -30.64
N VAL A 597 -24.55 -21.77 -29.35
CA VAL A 597 -25.64 -22.55 -28.73
C VAL A 597 -26.51 -21.66 -27.84
N SER A 598 -27.80 -22.00 -27.71
CA SER A 598 -28.70 -21.31 -26.78
C SER A 598 -28.51 -21.86 -25.35
N PRO A 599 -28.59 -21.02 -24.29
CA PRO A 599 -28.65 -21.52 -22.91
C PRO A 599 -29.91 -22.35 -22.62
N MET A 600 -30.89 -22.34 -23.52
CA MET A 600 -32.05 -23.23 -23.46
C MET A 600 -31.75 -24.64 -23.97
N GLY A 601 -30.55 -24.89 -24.51
CA GLY A 601 -30.16 -26.13 -25.17
C GLY A 601 -30.48 -26.14 -26.68
N GLY A 602 -30.33 -27.32 -27.29
CA GLY A 602 -30.52 -27.55 -28.73
C GLY A 602 -29.21 -27.71 -29.49
N GLU A 603 -29.31 -28.12 -30.76
CA GLU A 603 -28.14 -28.37 -31.62
C GLU A 603 -27.30 -27.10 -31.85
N PRO A 604 -25.99 -27.12 -31.53
CA PRO A 604 -25.09 -26.00 -31.83
C PRO A 604 -25.08 -25.64 -33.31
N ARG A 605 -25.01 -24.33 -33.59
CA ARG A 605 -24.75 -23.78 -34.92
C ARG A 605 -23.25 -23.62 -35.10
N TRP A 606 -22.67 -24.30 -36.08
CA TRP A 606 -21.24 -24.23 -36.37
C TRP A 606 -20.95 -23.14 -37.40
N ALA A 607 -19.86 -22.40 -37.19
CA ALA A 607 -19.38 -21.42 -38.16
C ALA A 607 -18.89 -22.11 -39.45
N ASP A 608 -19.29 -21.59 -40.61
CA ASP A 608 -18.89 -22.11 -41.92
C ASP A 608 -17.50 -21.60 -42.30
N LEU A 609 -16.47 -22.36 -41.92
CA LEU A 609 -15.07 -22.04 -42.16
C LEU A 609 -14.49 -22.78 -43.39
N PHE A 610 -15.34 -23.17 -44.36
CA PHE A 610 -14.94 -23.97 -45.52
C PHE A 610 -13.84 -23.32 -46.38
N ASP A 611 -13.78 -21.98 -46.41
CA ASP A 611 -12.75 -21.23 -47.13
C ASP A 611 -11.35 -21.32 -46.47
N TYR A 612 -11.23 -21.97 -45.31
CA TYR A 612 -9.98 -22.12 -44.57
C TYR A 612 -9.54 -23.60 -44.47
N SER A 613 -8.22 -23.83 -44.50
CA SER A 613 -7.67 -25.15 -44.19
C SER A 613 -7.77 -25.42 -42.69
N LEU A 614 -8.73 -26.25 -42.28
CA LEU A 614 -8.99 -26.55 -40.86
C LEU A 614 -7.84 -27.29 -40.15
N GLU A 615 -6.92 -27.92 -40.89
CA GLU A 615 -5.75 -28.60 -40.30
C GLU A 615 -4.67 -27.62 -39.81
N ASP A 616 -4.65 -26.40 -40.36
CA ASP A 616 -3.63 -25.38 -40.09
C ASP A 616 -4.24 -24.03 -39.65
N LEU A 617 -5.53 -23.99 -39.33
CA LEU A 617 -6.25 -22.80 -38.89
C LEU A 617 -6.13 -22.61 -37.38
N LEU A 618 -5.79 -21.38 -36.97
CA LEU A 618 -5.86 -20.95 -35.58
C LEU A 618 -7.04 -20.00 -35.40
N ILE A 619 -7.85 -20.21 -34.35
CA ILE A 619 -8.82 -19.21 -33.90
C ILE A 619 -8.19 -18.48 -32.71
N SER A 620 -7.62 -17.30 -32.94
CA SER A 620 -6.84 -16.62 -31.91
C SER A 620 -7.68 -15.74 -30.99
N ARG A 621 -8.84 -15.24 -31.43
CA ARG A 621 -9.80 -14.51 -30.57
C ARG A 621 -11.23 -14.73 -31.01
N VAL A 622 -12.15 -14.71 -30.04
CA VAL A 622 -13.60 -14.71 -30.24
C VAL A 622 -14.20 -13.62 -29.35
N ASP A 623 -15.12 -12.84 -29.89
CA ASP A 623 -15.90 -11.84 -29.16
C ASP A 623 -17.28 -11.66 -29.82
N TRP A 624 -18.17 -10.89 -29.21
CA TRP A 624 -19.45 -10.50 -29.78
C TRP A 624 -19.43 -9.06 -30.27
N ALA A 625 -20.09 -8.81 -31.40
CA ALA A 625 -20.49 -7.45 -31.74
C ALA A 625 -21.57 -6.96 -30.75
N PRO A 626 -21.67 -5.64 -30.50
CA PRO A 626 -22.65 -5.09 -29.55
C PRO A 626 -24.11 -5.42 -29.87
N ASP A 627 -24.41 -5.74 -31.14
CA ASP A 627 -25.74 -6.12 -31.58
C ASP A 627 -26.19 -7.51 -31.13
N GLY A 628 -25.28 -8.34 -30.60
CA GLY A 628 -25.55 -9.71 -30.16
C GLY A 628 -25.96 -10.69 -31.26
N ARG A 629 -25.84 -10.28 -32.53
CA ARG A 629 -26.17 -11.11 -33.71
C ARG A 629 -24.92 -11.59 -34.44
N ARG A 630 -23.81 -10.89 -34.28
CA ARG A 630 -22.53 -11.23 -34.92
C ARG A 630 -21.49 -11.64 -33.89
N VAL A 631 -20.85 -12.79 -34.13
CA VAL A 631 -19.65 -13.22 -33.42
C VAL A 631 -18.44 -12.74 -34.22
N MET A 632 -17.57 -11.97 -33.60
CA MET A 632 -16.31 -11.54 -34.18
C MET A 632 -15.25 -12.60 -33.92
N VAL A 633 -14.56 -13.04 -34.96
CA VAL A 633 -13.53 -14.08 -34.85
C VAL A 633 -12.25 -13.64 -35.56
N GLN A 634 -11.10 -13.88 -34.92
CA GLN A 634 -9.79 -13.68 -35.51
C GLN A 634 -9.23 -15.03 -35.94
N LEU A 635 -8.95 -15.15 -37.22
CA LEU A 635 -8.45 -16.37 -37.85
C LEU A 635 -7.01 -16.15 -38.32
N GLN A 636 -6.10 -17.07 -38.03
CA GLN A 636 -4.71 -17.00 -38.47
C GLN A 636 -4.29 -18.30 -39.16
N ASN A 637 -3.35 -18.21 -40.10
CA ASN A 637 -2.62 -19.40 -40.50
C ASN A 637 -1.70 -19.88 -39.39
N ARG A 638 -1.32 -21.16 -39.48
CA ARG A 638 -0.32 -21.79 -38.61
C ARG A 638 1.02 -21.07 -38.52
N ALA A 639 1.49 -20.46 -39.61
CA ALA A 639 2.72 -19.65 -39.61
C ALA A 639 2.53 -18.25 -38.98
N GLN A 640 1.29 -17.87 -38.69
CA GLN A 640 0.89 -16.59 -38.09
C GLN A 640 1.30 -15.36 -38.91
N THR A 641 1.54 -15.50 -40.21
CA THR A 641 1.93 -14.39 -41.10
C THR A 641 0.74 -13.55 -41.57
N TRP A 642 -0.49 -14.02 -41.36
CA TRP A 642 -1.70 -13.24 -41.60
C TRP A 642 -2.76 -13.48 -40.52
N LEU A 643 -3.65 -12.49 -40.36
CA LEU A 643 -4.82 -12.55 -39.51
C LEU A 643 -6.04 -11.97 -40.23
N ASP A 644 -7.11 -12.73 -40.32
CA ASP A 644 -8.40 -12.26 -40.82
C ASP A 644 -9.32 -11.92 -39.65
N LEU A 645 -9.86 -10.70 -39.64
CA LEU A 645 -11.00 -10.36 -38.79
C LEU A 645 -12.27 -10.71 -39.54
N CYS A 646 -13.03 -11.67 -39.01
CA CYS A 646 -14.27 -12.15 -39.59
C CYS A 646 -15.46 -11.86 -38.67
N SER A 647 -16.63 -11.74 -39.27
CA SER A 647 -17.93 -11.71 -38.59
C SER A 647 -18.68 -12.99 -38.94
N VAL A 648 -19.22 -13.67 -37.93
CA VAL A 648 -20.06 -14.85 -38.06
C VAL A 648 -21.48 -14.51 -37.65
N ASP A 649 -22.46 -14.75 -38.52
CA ASP A 649 -23.87 -14.58 -38.15
C ASP A 649 -24.31 -15.69 -37.18
N ALA A 650 -24.75 -15.30 -35.98
CA ALA A 650 -25.05 -16.23 -34.90
C ALA A 650 -26.23 -17.17 -35.18
N ARG A 651 -27.09 -16.85 -36.15
CA ARG A 651 -28.27 -17.67 -36.50
C ARG A 651 -27.97 -18.70 -37.58
N SER A 652 -27.23 -18.28 -38.61
CA SER A 652 -26.93 -19.09 -39.79
C SER A 652 -25.58 -19.79 -39.75
N GLY A 653 -24.62 -19.28 -38.96
CA GLY A 653 -23.23 -19.73 -38.99
C GLY A 653 -22.41 -19.18 -40.16
N SER A 654 -23.01 -18.35 -41.03
CA SER A 654 -22.32 -17.77 -42.20
C SER A 654 -21.20 -16.84 -41.77
N VAL A 655 -20.03 -16.99 -42.42
CA VAL A 655 -18.82 -16.21 -42.14
C VAL A 655 -18.58 -15.16 -43.23
N SER A 656 -18.22 -13.95 -42.81
CA SER A 656 -17.82 -12.86 -43.70
C SER A 656 -16.50 -12.25 -43.21
N ARG A 657 -15.48 -12.23 -44.08
CA ARG A 657 -14.20 -11.59 -43.79
C ARG A 657 -14.32 -10.07 -43.95
N LEU A 658 -14.01 -9.34 -42.89
CA LEU A 658 -14.02 -7.88 -42.88
C LEU A 658 -12.74 -7.31 -43.51
N PHE A 659 -11.57 -7.74 -43.03
CA PHE A 659 -10.27 -7.39 -43.59
C PHE A 659 -9.18 -8.37 -43.14
N ARG A 660 -7.98 -8.23 -43.71
CA ARG A 660 -6.78 -9.01 -43.40
C ARG A 660 -5.63 -8.12 -42.93
N GLU A 661 -4.95 -8.55 -41.88
CA GLU A 661 -3.59 -8.10 -41.50
C GLU A 661 -2.56 -9.06 -42.09
N THR A 662 -1.42 -8.53 -42.55
CA THR A 662 -0.32 -9.32 -43.11
C THR A 662 1.03 -8.74 -42.71
N THR A 663 2.01 -9.60 -42.53
CA THR A 663 3.39 -9.22 -42.24
C THR A 663 4.36 -10.28 -42.74
N PRO A 664 5.60 -9.93 -43.13
CA PRO A 664 6.63 -10.91 -43.45
C PRO A 664 7.15 -11.69 -42.23
N ALA A 665 6.83 -11.25 -41.01
CA ALA A 665 7.20 -11.91 -39.75
C ALA A 665 5.99 -12.65 -39.16
N TRP A 666 5.44 -12.18 -38.03
CA TRP A 666 4.20 -12.71 -37.44
C TRP A 666 3.23 -11.58 -37.10
N VAL A 667 1.93 -11.84 -37.21
CA VAL A 667 0.86 -10.96 -36.72
C VAL A 667 0.63 -11.31 -35.25
N SER A 668 0.96 -10.38 -34.37
CA SER A 668 0.67 -10.48 -32.93
C SER A 668 -0.82 -10.69 -32.69
N VAL A 669 -1.20 -11.30 -31.56
CA VAL A 669 -2.61 -11.47 -31.25
C VAL A 669 -3.24 -10.12 -30.89
N LEU A 670 -4.12 -9.64 -31.77
CA LEU A 670 -4.76 -8.34 -31.65
C LEU A 670 -5.98 -8.47 -30.71
N GLY A 671 -6.21 -7.51 -29.82
CA GLY A 671 -7.38 -7.52 -28.93
C GLY A 671 -8.72 -7.48 -29.70
N PRO A 672 -9.87 -7.58 -29.03
CA PRO A 672 -11.15 -7.42 -29.71
C PRO A 672 -11.34 -5.99 -30.26
N PRO A 673 -12.19 -5.80 -31.29
CA PRO A 673 -12.58 -4.47 -31.76
C PRO A 673 -13.15 -3.62 -30.62
N HIS A 674 -12.71 -2.36 -30.51
CA HIS A 674 -13.28 -1.41 -29.57
C HIS A 674 -14.42 -0.64 -30.24
N TRP A 675 -15.65 -1.13 -30.07
CA TRP A 675 -16.84 -0.59 -30.73
C TRP A 675 -17.24 0.81 -30.24
N LEU A 676 -17.69 1.63 -31.18
CA LEU A 676 -18.33 2.93 -30.94
C LEU A 676 -19.86 2.80 -31.08
N LYS A 677 -20.61 3.78 -30.56
CA LYS A 677 -22.09 3.76 -30.56
C LYS A 677 -22.70 3.76 -31.97
N ASP A 678 -21.98 4.29 -32.96
CA ASP A 678 -22.42 4.31 -34.36
C ASP A 678 -22.21 2.97 -35.09
N GLY A 679 -21.63 1.97 -34.42
CA GLY A 679 -21.33 0.66 -34.98
C GLY A 679 -20.01 0.59 -35.76
N SER A 680 -19.22 1.65 -35.80
CA SER A 680 -17.80 1.61 -36.18
C SER A 680 -16.93 1.12 -35.00
N PHE A 681 -15.64 0.87 -35.23
CA PHE A 681 -14.75 0.41 -34.16
C PHE A 681 -13.29 0.85 -34.34
N LEU A 682 -12.56 0.91 -33.23
CA LEU A 682 -11.11 1.07 -33.21
C LEU A 682 -10.41 -0.28 -33.17
N TRP A 683 -9.27 -0.37 -33.87
CA TRP A 683 -8.47 -1.57 -34.07
C TRP A 683 -6.98 -1.27 -33.84
N LEU A 684 -6.29 -2.14 -33.09
CA LEU A 684 -4.84 -2.05 -32.94
C LEU A 684 -4.18 -2.86 -34.05
N SER A 685 -3.18 -2.28 -34.72
CA SER A 685 -2.45 -2.96 -35.79
C SER A 685 -1.00 -2.49 -35.86
N GLU A 686 -0.09 -3.43 -36.14
CA GLU A 686 1.34 -3.21 -36.33
C GLU A 686 1.73 -3.02 -37.81
N ARG A 687 0.75 -2.84 -38.72
CA ARG A 687 0.97 -2.77 -40.18
C ARG A 687 1.99 -1.71 -40.64
N SER A 688 2.25 -0.72 -39.79
CA SER A 688 3.22 0.35 -40.07
C SER A 688 4.65 0.00 -39.66
N GLY A 689 4.85 -1.13 -38.98
CA GLY A 689 6.06 -1.44 -38.21
C GLY A 689 5.90 -1.14 -36.71
N TYR A 690 4.98 -0.24 -36.35
CA TYR A 690 4.63 0.09 -34.96
C TYR A 690 3.14 -0.14 -34.70
N GLN A 691 2.79 -0.52 -33.46
CA GLN A 691 1.40 -0.69 -33.06
C GLN A 691 0.70 0.66 -32.97
N HIS A 692 -0.34 0.86 -33.78
CA HIS A 692 -1.16 2.07 -33.80
C HIS A 692 -2.65 1.76 -33.79
N ILE A 693 -3.46 2.80 -33.56
CA ILE A 693 -4.91 2.74 -33.50
C ILE A 693 -5.48 3.14 -34.87
N TYR A 694 -6.36 2.32 -35.42
CA TYR A 694 -7.04 2.54 -36.71
C TYR A 694 -8.55 2.52 -36.51
N HIS A 695 -9.27 3.39 -37.21
CA HIS A 695 -10.72 3.48 -37.18
C HIS A 695 -11.32 2.77 -38.40
N TYR A 696 -12.27 1.86 -38.16
CA TYR A 696 -12.92 1.04 -39.17
C TYR A 696 -14.43 1.18 -39.11
N SER A 697 -15.11 1.12 -40.25
CA SER A 697 -16.57 0.99 -40.29
C SER A 697 -17.01 -0.38 -39.78
N GLY A 698 -18.28 -0.52 -39.38
CA GLY A 698 -18.84 -1.80 -38.95
C GLY A 698 -18.86 -2.91 -40.01
N LYS A 699 -18.49 -2.58 -41.26
CA LYS A 699 -18.33 -3.50 -42.40
C LYS A 699 -16.87 -3.84 -42.71
N GLY A 700 -15.90 -3.29 -41.97
CA GLY A 700 -14.47 -3.56 -42.19
C GLY A 700 -13.75 -2.59 -43.12
N GLU A 701 -14.36 -1.44 -43.45
CA GLU A 701 -13.71 -0.44 -44.30
C GLU A 701 -12.89 0.54 -43.45
N LEU A 702 -11.59 0.68 -43.76
CA LEU A 702 -10.70 1.59 -43.05
C LEU A 702 -11.14 3.05 -43.25
N GLN A 703 -11.48 3.73 -42.16
CA GLN A 703 -11.82 5.17 -42.15
C GLN A 703 -10.56 6.04 -42.04
N GLY A 704 -9.55 5.58 -41.28
CA GLY A 704 -8.28 6.29 -41.15
C GLY A 704 -7.44 5.79 -39.97
N ALA A 705 -6.19 6.26 -39.89
CA ALA A 705 -5.33 6.07 -38.73
C ALA A 705 -5.64 7.14 -37.67
N VAL A 706 -5.83 6.72 -36.41
CA VAL A 706 -6.04 7.62 -35.27
C VAL A 706 -4.69 8.03 -34.65
N THR A 707 -3.69 7.16 -34.73
CA THR A 707 -2.31 7.45 -34.33
C THR A 707 -1.32 6.96 -35.38
N SER A 708 -0.13 7.57 -35.42
CA SER A 708 0.95 7.23 -36.34
C SER A 708 2.31 7.75 -35.85
N GLY A 709 3.41 7.16 -36.35
CA GLY A 709 4.78 7.61 -36.08
C GLY A 709 5.73 6.43 -35.79
N GLU A 710 6.98 6.73 -35.46
CA GLU A 710 7.99 5.73 -35.09
C GLU A 710 7.95 5.44 -33.58
N TRP A 711 6.79 5.02 -33.07
CA TRP A 711 6.57 4.70 -31.66
C TRP A 711 5.34 3.81 -31.47
N THR A 712 5.31 3.04 -30.38
CA THR A 712 4.29 2.02 -30.16
C THR A 712 3.19 2.46 -29.19
N VAL A 713 1.92 2.36 -29.60
CA VAL A 713 0.77 2.35 -28.69
C VAL A 713 0.81 1.04 -27.91
N GLN A 714 0.84 1.12 -26.58
CA GLN A 714 0.81 -0.05 -25.71
C GLN A 714 -0.62 -0.54 -25.46
N ARG A 715 -1.55 0.39 -25.19
CA ARG A 715 -2.92 0.03 -24.78
C ARG A 715 -3.91 1.14 -25.11
N LEU A 716 -5.07 0.76 -25.65
CA LEU A 716 -6.24 1.62 -25.70
C LEU A 716 -6.98 1.61 -24.35
N TYR A 717 -7.22 2.78 -23.75
CA TYR A 717 -8.03 2.91 -22.53
C TYR A 717 -9.52 3.08 -22.86
N GLY A 718 -9.84 3.79 -23.94
CA GLY A 718 -11.20 3.93 -24.46
C GLY A 718 -11.44 5.29 -25.13
N VAL A 719 -12.70 5.61 -25.39
CA VAL A 719 -13.11 6.79 -26.16
C VAL A 719 -14.18 7.58 -25.41
N ASP A 720 -13.96 8.89 -25.23
CA ASP A 720 -15.02 9.85 -24.88
C ASP A 720 -15.66 10.30 -26.20
N GLU A 721 -16.71 9.59 -26.63
CA GLU A 721 -17.38 9.82 -27.91
C GLU A 721 -18.06 11.19 -28.00
N GLU A 722 -18.51 11.76 -26.86
CA GLU A 722 -19.14 13.07 -26.82
C GLU A 722 -18.14 14.17 -27.16
N LYS A 723 -16.93 14.08 -26.61
CA LYS A 723 -15.84 15.02 -26.88
C LYS A 723 -14.92 14.59 -28.02
N LYS A 724 -15.15 13.40 -28.59
CA LYS A 724 -14.33 12.76 -29.64
C LYS A 724 -12.86 12.60 -29.26
N TRP A 725 -12.57 12.20 -28.02
CA TRP A 725 -11.22 11.92 -27.54
C TRP A 725 -10.97 10.43 -27.41
N VAL A 726 -9.83 9.95 -27.91
CA VAL A 726 -9.32 8.59 -27.72
C VAL A 726 -8.19 8.66 -26.69
N TYR A 727 -8.30 7.87 -25.63
CA TYR A 727 -7.33 7.78 -24.55
C TYR A 727 -6.54 6.48 -24.63
N PHE A 728 -5.21 6.55 -24.54
CA PHE A 728 -4.33 5.38 -24.70
C PHE A 728 -3.02 5.56 -23.93
N SER A 729 -2.25 4.48 -23.75
CA SER A 729 -0.84 4.54 -23.33
C SER A 729 0.11 4.14 -24.46
N GLY A 730 1.33 4.64 -24.41
CA GLY A 730 2.37 4.32 -25.40
C GLY A 730 3.76 4.81 -25.03
N PHE A 731 4.73 4.43 -25.85
CA PHE A 731 6.16 4.69 -25.70
C PHE A 731 6.63 5.78 -26.69
N ARG A 732 5.92 6.91 -26.75
CA ARG A 732 6.18 7.98 -27.73
C ARG A 732 7.43 8.79 -27.43
N GLU A 733 7.73 9.03 -26.17
CA GLU A 733 8.89 9.85 -25.76
C GLU A 733 10.19 9.02 -25.71
N ASN A 734 10.10 7.76 -25.27
CA ASN A 734 11.16 6.75 -25.25
C ASN A 734 10.55 5.36 -24.94
N ASN A 735 11.36 4.30 -25.08
CA ASN A 735 10.95 2.91 -24.80
C ASN A 735 10.99 2.53 -23.31
N LEU A 736 11.55 3.38 -22.46
CA LEU A 736 11.74 3.12 -21.03
C LEU A 736 10.49 3.40 -20.20
N GLN A 737 9.68 4.36 -20.66
CA GLN A 737 8.57 4.97 -19.92
C GLN A 737 7.27 4.89 -20.72
N ALA A 738 6.28 4.18 -20.16
CA ALA A 738 4.92 4.24 -20.68
C ALA A 738 4.22 5.51 -20.14
N HIS A 739 3.68 6.33 -21.03
CA HIS A 739 2.89 7.50 -20.67
C HIS A 739 1.44 7.37 -21.15
N GLY A 740 0.52 8.11 -20.53
CA GLY A 740 -0.86 8.23 -20.98
C GLY A 740 -1.06 9.43 -21.89
N TYR A 741 -1.87 9.27 -22.93
CA TYR A 741 -2.13 10.27 -23.96
C TYR A 741 -3.63 10.37 -24.27
N ARG A 742 -4.00 11.49 -24.90
CA ARG A 742 -5.26 11.63 -25.65
C ARG A 742 -4.98 12.10 -27.07
N VAL A 743 -5.83 11.71 -28.01
CA VAL A 743 -5.83 12.19 -29.41
C VAL A 743 -7.27 12.33 -29.90
N ALA A 744 -7.52 13.21 -30.87
CA ALA A 744 -8.85 13.30 -31.47
C ALA A 744 -9.19 11.99 -32.19
N LEU A 745 -10.47 11.60 -32.18
CA LEU A 745 -10.94 10.36 -32.84
C LEU A 745 -10.62 10.34 -34.35
N GLY A 746 -10.61 11.50 -35.00
CA GLY A 746 -10.20 11.63 -36.41
C GLY A 746 -8.69 11.60 -36.65
N GLY A 747 -7.89 11.37 -35.60
CA GLY A 747 -6.44 11.40 -35.64
C GLY A 747 -5.83 12.79 -35.36
N GLY A 748 -4.50 12.83 -35.39
CA GLY A 748 -3.70 14.04 -35.14
C GLY A 748 -2.59 13.81 -34.12
N GLU A 749 -1.95 14.89 -33.67
CA GLU A 749 -0.87 14.82 -32.68
C GLU A 749 -1.41 14.47 -31.27
N PRO A 750 -0.91 13.39 -30.64
CA PRO A 750 -1.30 13.05 -29.28
C PRO A 750 -0.82 14.08 -28.25
N THR A 751 -1.70 14.39 -27.29
CA THR A 751 -1.36 15.20 -26.11
C THR A 751 -1.08 14.28 -24.92
N ARG A 752 0.09 14.41 -24.29
CA ARG A 752 0.46 13.67 -23.08
C ARG A 752 -0.36 14.16 -21.87
N LEU A 753 -0.84 13.22 -21.05
CA LEU A 753 -1.62 13.49 -19.84
C LEU A 753 -0.81 13.32 -18.54
N THR A 754 0.33 12.63 -18.60
CA THR A 754 1.18 12.36 -17.43
C THR A 754 2.41 13.27 -17.39
N GLY A 755 2.87 13.57 -16.17
CA GLY A 755 3.90 14.59 -15.90
C GLY A 755 5.25 14.04 -15.44
N ASP A 756 5.25 13.21 -14.39
CA ASP A 756 6.48 12.71 -13.75
C ASP A 756 7.28 11.75 -14.66
N SER A 757 8.56 11.51 -14.35
CA SER A 757 9.30 10.40 -14.95
C SER A 757 8.86 9.06 -14.34
N GLY A 758 8.94 8.01 -15.14
CA GLY A 758 8.55 6.66 -14.76
C GLY A 758 7.51 6.07 -15.70
N SER A 759 7.07 4.85 -15.37
CA SER A 759 6.05 4.14 -16.12
C SER A 759 4.68 4.35 -15.48
N HIS A 760 3.76 4.89 -16.27
CA HIS A 760 2.40 5.25 -15.88
C HIS A 760 1.38 4.23 -16.36
N SER A 761 0.35 4.02 -15.56
CA SER A 761 -0.83 3.24 -15.91
C SER A 761 -2.10 3.94 -15.44
N LEU A 762 -2.85 4.50 -16.38
CA LEU A 762 -4.05 5.27 -16.06
C LEU A 762 -5.26 4.38 -15.77
N ARG A 763 -6.15 4.86 -14.90
CA ARG A 763 -7.48 4.29 -14.63
C ARG A 763 -8.52 5.39 -14.69
N PHE A 764 -9.18 5.53 -15.85
CA PHE A 764 -10.20 6.54 -16.10
C PHE A 764 -11.51 6.21 -15.38
N SER A 765 -12.23 7.26 -14.96
CA SER A 765 -13.65 7.17 -14.62
C SER A 765 -14.46 6.75 -15.85
N PRO A 766 -15.62 6.10 -15.70
CA PRO A 766 -16.47 5.67 -16.82
C PRO A 766 -16.82 6.76 -17.84
N ASP A 767 -16.88 8.02 -17.39
CA ASP A 767 -17.19 9.21 -18.18
C ASP A 767 -15.94 10.01 -18.60
N PHE A 768 -14.74 9.46 -18.37
CA PHE A 768 -13.44 10.08 -18.65
C PHE A 768 -13.22 11.48 -18.03
N ARG A 769 -14.02 11.92 -17.04
CA ARG A 769 -13.80 13.20 -16.36
C ARG A 769 -12.58 13.19 -15.45
N TYR A 770 -12.24 12.04 -14.89
CA TYR A 770 -11.11 11.87 -13.98
C TYR A 770 -10.29 10.64 -14.35
N PHE A 771 -9.06 10.60 -13.86
CA PHE A 771 -8.26 9.37 -13.88
C PHE A 771 -7.35 9.26 -12.67
N PHE A 772 -7.09 8.03 -12.23
CA PHE A 772 -5.94 7.75 -11.38
C PHE A 772 -4.72 7.52 -12.25
N ASP A 773 -3.65 8.26 -11.97
CA ASP A 773 -2.32 7.96 -12.44
C ASP A 773 -1.64 7.03 -11.43
N VAL A 774 -1.34 5.80 -11.88
CA VAL A 774 -0.54 4.84 -11.13
C VAL A 774 0.85 4.85 -11.73
N VAL A 775 1.81 5.42 -11.02
CA VAL A 775 3.17 5.64 -11.53
C VAL A 775 4.20 4.99 -10.62
N SER A 776 5.27 4.48 -11.23
CA SER A 776 6.49 4.05 -10.52
C SER A 776 7.71 4.33 -11.39
N GLY A 777 8.86 4.52 -10.75
CA GLY A 777 10.16 4.58 -11.41
C GLY A 777 11.06 3.45 -10.91
N VAL A 778 12.20 3.21 -11.57
CA VAL A 778 13.10 2.10 -11.21
C VAL A 778 13.57 2.17 -9.76
N HIS A 779 13.80 3.39 -9.25
CA HIS A 779 14.18 3.65 -7.86
C HIS A 779 13.02 4.20 -7.00
N ARG A 780 11.80 4.31 -7.57
CA ARG A 780 10.62 4.87 -6.90
C ARG A 780 9.45 3.88 -6.92
N PRO A 781 9.15 3.22 -5.78
CA PRO A 781 7.91 2.50 -5.57
C PRO A 781 6.65 3.26 -6.02
N MET A 782 5.60 2.48 -6.26
CA MET A 782 4.33 2.98 -6.79
C MET A 782 3.75 4.14 -5.96
N SER A 783 3.24 5.15 -6.64
CA SER A 783 2.35 6.17 -6.09
C SER A 783 1.03 6.21 -6.89
N VAL A 784 -0.02 6.78 -6.28
CA VAL A 784 -1.33 6.94 -6.93
C VAL A 784 -1.83 8.36 -6.71
N THR A 785 -2.09 9.06 -7.82
CA THR A 785 -2.60 10.43 -7.81
C THR A 785 -3.86 10.52 -8.67
N LEU A 786 -4.86 11.25 -8.18
CA LEU A 786 -6.10 11.54 -8.89
C LEU A 786 -5.97 12.87 -9.65
N TYR A 787 -6.34 12.85 -10.93
CA TYR A 787 -6.36 13.99 -11.83
C TYR A 787 -7.75 14.20 -12.45
N GLU A 788 -8.06 15.45 -12.77
CA GLU A 788 -9.12 15.79 -13.72
C GLU A 788 -8.56 15.67 -15.14
N THR A 789 -9.31 15.05 -16.05
CA THR A 789 -8.81 14.77 -17.41
C THR A 789 -8.62 16.04 -18.22
N GLY A 790 -7.37 16.38 -18.54
CA GLY A 790 -7.01 17.63 -19.19
C GLY A 790 -7.04 18.86 -18.26
N GLY A 791 -7.20 18.63 -16.95
CA GLY A 791 -7.19 19.64 -15.90
C GLY A 791 -6.05 19.41 -14.88
N PRO A 792 -6.12 20.03 -13.69
CA PRO A 792 -5.06 19.93 -12.69
C PRO A 792 -5.10 18.61 -11.90
N ARG A 793 -4.01 18.38 -11.14
CA ARG A 793 -3.99 17.39 -10.05
C ARG A 793 -5.09 17.71 -9.03
N VAL A 794 -5.88 16.70 -8.67
CA VAL A 794 -6.96 16.83 -7.68
C VAL A 794 -6.48 16.41 -6.29
N ARG A 795 -5.87 15.22 -6.16
CA ARG A 795 -5.42 14.70 -4.86
C ARG A 795 -4.39 13.60 -4.98
N GLU A 796 -3.46 13.54 -4.03
CA GLU A 796 -2.66 12.34 -3.79
C GLU A 796 -3.47 11.30 -3.03
N ILE A 797 -3.65 10.12 -3.60
CA ILE A 797 -4.37 9.03 -2.95
C ILE A 797 -3.41 8.21 -2.11
N MET A 798 -2.25 7.90 -2.69
CA MET A 798 -1.19 7.15 -2.02
C MET A 798 0.14 7.79 -2.38
N PRO A 799 0.72 8.59 -1.47
CA PRO A 799 2.06 9.13 -1.68
C PRO A 799 3.10 8.02 -1.64
N TYR A 800 4.26 8.30 -2.22
CA TYR A 800 5.46 7.52 -2.00
C TYR A 800 5.82 7.57 -0.50
N LEU A 801 5.69 6.45 0.22
CA LEU A 801 5.72 6.43 1.69
C LEU A 801 6.61 5.35 2.30
N ASP A 802 7.57 4.80 1.55
CA ASP A 802 8.58 3.94 2.16
C ASP A 802 9.94 4.60 2.30
N ASP A 803 10.01 5.48 3.29
CA ASP A 803 11.24 6.07 3.81
C ASP A 803 12.31 5.01 4.17
N ARG A 804 11.97 3.72 4.32
CA ARG A 804 12.97 2.71 4.66
C ARG A 804 13.97 2.48 3.53
N LEU A 805 13.60 2.74 2.26
CA LEU A 805 14.54 2.65 1.14
C LEU A 805 15.74 3.58 1.33
N LYS A 806 15.55 4.73 1.98
CA LYS A 806 16.62 5.70 2.26
C LYS A 806 17.65 5.19 3.27
N TYR A 807 17.40 4.09 3.98
CA TYR A 807 18.39 3.50 4.87
C TYR A 807 19.35 2.59 4.13
N PHE A 808 18.97 2.09 2.96
CA PHE A 808 19.82 1.21 2.17
C PHE A 808 20.72 2.02 1.24
N ALA A 809 21.99 1.61 1.18
CA ALA A 809 22.95 2.17 0.22
C ALA A 809 22.61 1.68 -1.20
N LEU A 810 21.56 2.24 -1.79
CA LEU A 810 21.12 1.92 -3.15
C LEU A 810 21.76 2.91 -4.12
N HIS A 811 22.24 2.41 -5.25
CA HIS A 811 22.75 3.25 -6.33
C HIS A 811 21.64 3.47 -7.37
N GLU A 812 21.34 4.71 -7.74
CA GLU A 812 20.35 4.96 -8.79
C GLU A 812 20.82 4.35 -10.13
N PRO A 813 19.99 3.55 -10.82
CA PRO A 813 20.37 2.98 -12.10
C PRO A 813 20.60 4.07 -13.15
N GLU A 814 21.62 3.88 -13.98
CA GLU A 814 21.85 4.70 -15.16
C GLU A 814 21.20 4.03 -16.37
N PHE A 815 20.36 4.76 -17.09
CA PHE A 815 19.84 4.33 -18.40
C PHE A 815 20.77 4.82 -19.50
N LEU A 816 21.08 3.92 -20.43
CA LEU A 816 22.06 4.10 -21.50
C LEU A 816 21.48 3.58 -22.81
N GLN A 817 22.05 4.02 -23.93
CA GLN A 817 21.88 3.38 -25.22
C GLN A 817 23.23 2.88 -25.74
N VAL A 818 23.28 1.63 -26.18
CA VAL A 818 24.48 1.03 -26.76
C VAL A 818 24.21 0.61 -28.21
N PRO A 819 25.13 0.87 -29.15
CA PRO A 819 24.94 0.45 -30.53
C PRO A 819 25.04 -1.07 -30.65
N ALA A 820 24.08 -1.68 -31.35
CA ALA A 820 24.19 -3.03 -31.84
C ALA A 820 25.28 -3.13 -32.95
N ALA A 821 25.60 -4.35 -33.39
CA ALA A 821 26.61 -4.59 -34.42
C ALA A 821 26.33 -3.88 -35.77
N ASP A 822 25.06 -3.56 -36.05
CA ASP A 822 24.58 -2.81 -37.21
C ASP A 822 24.29 -1.33 -36.92
N GLY A 823 24.59 -0.84 -35.71
CA GLY A 823 24.43 0.55 -35.30
C GLY A 823 23.08 0.89 -34.68
N GLU A 824 22.11 -0.04 -34.66
CA GLU A 824 20.81 0.18 -34.02
C GLU A 824 20.98 0.41 -32.50
N PRO A 825 20.40 1.47 -31.91
CA PRO A 825 20.52 1.72 -30.48
C PRO A 825 19.72 0.69 -29.67
N LEU A 826 20.37 0.08 -28.68
CA LEU A 826 19.76 -0.83 -27.71
C LEU A 826 19.66 -0.14 -26.35
N ASP A 827 18.48 -0.17 -25.74
CA ASP A 827 18.29 0.35 -24.39
C ASP A 827 18.99 -0.55 -23.37
N ALA A 828 19.74 0.08 -22.47
CA ALA A 828 20.54 -0.57 -21.44
C ALA A 828 20.38 0.10 -20.08
N MET A 829 20.66 -0.67 -19.03
CA MET A 829 20.67 -0.18 -17.65
C MET A 829 21.91 -0.70 -16.92
N LEU A 830 22.60 0.22 -16.25
CA LEU A 830 23.78 -0.05 -15.45
C LEU A 830 23.52 0.34 -13.99
N ILE A 831 23.75 -0.59 -13.07
CA ILE A 831 23.77 -0.33 -11.63
C ILE A 831 25.20 -0.53 -11.15
N ARG A 832 25.78 0.52 -10.55
CA ARG A 832 27.13 0.48 -10.00
C ARG A 832 27.11 0.21 -8.50
N PRO A 833 28.22 -0.27 -7.92
CA PRO A 833 28.39 -0.29 -6.47
C PRO A 833 28.17 1.12 -5.86
N PRO A 834 27.59 1.23 -4.65
CA PRO A 834 27.36 2.53 -4.00
C PRO A 834 28.64 3.36 -3.76
N ASP A 835 29.79 2.68 -3.62
CA ASP A 835 31.13 3.24 -3.43
C ASP A 835 32.00 3.12 -4.69
N PHE A 836 31.38 3.20 -5.87
CA PHE A 836 32.06 3.05 -7.14
C PHE A 836 33.20 4.06 -7.33
N ASP A 837 34.39 3.54 -7.62
CA ASP A 837 35.59 4.30 -7.95
C ASP A 837 35.98 4.00 -9.40
N PRO A 838 35.93 4.99 -10.31
CA PRO A 838 36.24 4.77 -11.72
C PRO A 838 37.70 4.34 -11.99
N SER A 839 38.61 4.47 -11.01
CA SER A 839 40.00 4.01 -11.12
C SER A 839 40.18 2.51 -10.83
N ARG A 840 39.15 1.85 -10.29
CA ARG A 840 39.15 0.44 -9.92
C ARG A 840 38.41 -0.43 -10.94
N LYS A 841 38.76 -1.72 -10.98
CA LYS A 841 38.04 -2.74 -11.76
C LYS A 841 37.06 -3.48 -10.86
N TYR A 842 35.86 -3.72 -11.37
CA TYR A 842 34.78 -4.44 -10.70
C TYR A 842 34.31 -5.63 -11.54
N PRO A 843 33.88 -6.74 -10.92
CA PRO A 843 33.18 -7.79 -11.64
C PRO A 843 31.85 -7.26 -12.19
N VAL A 844 31.45 -7.75 -13.38
CA VAL A 844 30.18 -7.39 -14.02
C VAL A 844 29.27 -8.61 -14.05
N LEU A 845 28.05 -8.47 -13.53
CA LEU A 845 26.99 -9.44 -13.70
C LEU A 845 26.06 -8.97 -14.82
N ILE A 846 25.93 -9.78 -15.87
CA ILE A 846 25.01 -9.52 -16.97
C ILE A 846 23.68 -10.23 -16.66
N HIS A 847 22.61 -9.47 -16.50
CA HIS A 847 21.26 -9.99 -16.34
C HIS A 847 20.54 -9.93 -17.69
N VAL A 848 20.08 -11.09 -18.18
CA VAL A 848 19.52 -11.25 -19.52
C VAL A 848 18.23 -12.07 -19.48
N TYR A 849 17.21 -11.60 -20.20
CA TYR A 849 15.98 -12.37 -20.49
C TYR A 849 15.81 -12.53 -22.01
N SER A 850 15.77 -11.41 -22.76
CA SER A 850 15.84 -11.39 -24.23
C SER A 850 14.72 -12.08 -25.01
N GLY A 851 13.62 -12.46 -24.34
CA GLY A 851 12.44 -13.01 -25.02
C GLY A 851 11.63 -11.92 -25.76
N PRO A 852 10.96 -12.26 -26.88
CA PRO A 852 9.98 -11.40 -27.55
C PRO A 852 8.95 -10.82 -26.58
N GLN A 853 8.59 -9.56 -26.78
CA GLN A 853 7.58 -8.81 -26.03
C GLN A 853 7.88 -8.66 -24.52
N ALA A 854 9.15 -8.77 -24.13
CA ALA A 854 9.55 -8.82 -22.72
C ALA A 854 10.81 -7.99 -22.41
N PRO A 855 10.78 -6.66 -22.68
CA PRO A 855 11.88 -5.79 -22.33
C PRO A 855 12.07 -5.69 -20.80
N THR A 856 13.33 -5.79 -20.38
CA THR A 856 13.76 -5.76 -18.98
C THR A 856 14.15 -4.36 -18.53
N VAL A 857 14.69 -3.55 -19.44
CA VAL A 857 15.15 -2.18 -19.21
C VAL A 857 13.94 -1.24 -19.26
N ARG A 858 13.43 -0.88 -18.08
CA ARG A 858 12.31 0.07 -17.93
C ARG A 858 12.50 0.94 -16.71
N ASP A 859 12.02 2.18 -16.81
CA ASP A 859 11.90 3.07 -15.66
C ASP A 859 10.60 2.75 -14.89
N ALA A 860 10.63 1.62 -14.18
CA ALA A 860 9.52 1.10 -13.40
C ALA A 860 10.00 0.30 -12.19
N TRP A 861 9.26 0.35 -11.08
CA TRP A 861 9.62 -0.36 -9.86
C TRP A 861 9.49 -1.88 -10.06
N ARG A 862 10.63 -2.60 -10.11
CA ARG A 862 10.66 -4.07 -10.28
C ARG A 862 10.66 -4.85 -8.95
N GLY A 863 10.36 -4.18 -7.82
CA GLY A 863 10.22 -4.82 -6.52
C GLY A 863 11.43 -5.64 -6.11
N THR A 864 11.20 -6.91 -5.76
CA THR A 864 12.25 -7.80 -5.25
C THR A 864 13.38 -8.04 -6.25
N THR A 865 13.10 -8.08 -7.57
CA THR A 865 14.15 -8.23 -8.59
C THR A 865 15.09 -7.02 -8.63
N TYR A 866 14.56 -5.81 -8.48
CA TYR A 866 15.40 -4.60 -8.37
C TYR A 866 16.28 -4.63 -7.12
N LEU A 867 15.72 -5.02 -5.96
CA LEU A 867 16.47 -5.12 -4.71
C LEU A 867 17.56 -6.20 -4.78
N TRP A 868 17.33 -7.29 -5.51
CA TRP A 868 18.34 -8.31 -5.76
C TRP A 868 19.56 -7.72 -6.50
N HIS A 869 19.33 -6.93 -7.54
CA HIS A 869 20.41 -6.25 -8.26
C HIS A 869 21.16 -5.24 -7.37
N GLN A 870 20.43 -4.46 -6.57
CA GLN A 870 21.03 -3.54 -5.59
C GLN A 870 21.87 -4.27 -4.54
N MET A 871 21.41 -5.43 -4.06
CA MET A 871 22.14 -6.25 -3.10
C MET A 871 23.47 -6.72 -3.70
N LEU A 872 23.46 -7.21 -4.94
CA LEU A 872 24.68 -7.59 -5.65
C LEU A 872 25.61 -6.39 -5.89
N ALA A 873 25.06 -5.21 -6.18
CA ALA A 873 25.84 -3.99 -6.31
C ALA A 873 26.54 -3.60 -4.99
N GLN A 874 25.88 -3.78 -3.85
CA GLN A 874 26.47 -3.59 -2.52
C GLN A 874 27.59 -4.58 -2.20
N GLU A 875 27.64 -5.72 -2.87
CA GLU A 875 28.74 -6.70 -2.81
C GLU A 875 29.85 -6.42 -3.83
N GLY A 876 29.80 -5.27 -4.51
CA GLY A 876 30.86 -4.80 -5.41
C GLY A 876 30.71 -5.25 -6.87
N TYR A 877 29.53 -5.70 -7.30
CA TYR A 877 29.27 -6.02 -8.70
C TYR A 877 28.69 -4.81 -9.45
N CYS A 878 29.16 -4.58 -10.68
CA CYS A 878 28.38 -3.80 -11.64
C CYS A 878 27.29 -4.69 -12.23
N ILE A 879 26.04 -4.25 -12.25
CA ILE A 879 24.93 -4.98 -12.86
C ILE A 879 24.62 -4.37 -14.21
N TRP A 880 24.70 -5.18 -15.26
CA TRP A 880 24.44 -4.79 -16.64
C TRP A 880 23.18 -5.47 -17.15
N MET A 881 22.28 -4.69 -17.73
CA MET A 881 21.11 -5.16 -18.47
C MET A 881 21.07 -4.46 -19.82
N CYS A 882 20.71 -5.18 -20.87
CA CYS A 882 20.55 -4.64 -22.21
C CYS A 882 19.40 -5.38 -22.89
N ASP A 883 18.42 -4.62 -23.36
CA ASP A 883 17.34 -5.16 -24.19
C ASP A 883 17.85 -5.27 -25.63
N ASN A 884 18.24 -6.49 -25.99
CA ASN A 884 18.69 -6.83 -27.35
C ASN A 884 17.51 -6.89 -28.33
N ARG A 885 17.77 -7.03 -29.63
CA ARG A 885 16.76 -6.95 -30.71
C ARG A 885 15.50 -7.78 -30.49
N SER A 886 15.62 -8.95 -29.88
CA SER A 886 14.50 -9.85 -29.63
C SER A 886 13.65 -9.45 -28.44
N ALA A 887 14.06 -8.50 -27.60
CA ALA A 887 13.32 -8.13 -26.39
C ALA A 887 12.00 -7.39 -26.69
N SER A 888 11.93 -6.72 -27.84
CA SER A 888 10.81 -5.95 -28.46
C SER A 888 9.79 -5.31 -27.51
#